data_AF-A0A7K2HMX0-F1
#
_entry.id   AF-A0A7K2HMX0-F1
#
_cell.length_a   1.000
_cell.length_b   1.000
_cell.length_c   1.000
_cell.angle_alpha   90.00
_cell.angle_beta   90.00
_cell.angle_gamma   90.00
#
_symmetry.space_group_name_H-M   'P 1'
#
loop_
_entity.id
_entity.type
_entity.pdbx_description
1 polymer ?
#
loop_
_entity_poly.entity_id
_entity_poly.type
_entity_poly.pdbx_seq_one_letter_code
_entity_poly.pdbx_strand_id
1 'polypeptide(L)'
;MSEAFVGQARAGHDLELTVTEDVRTLIRTALDEDLRYGPDVTTLATVPADARTDAAVVSRADGVIAGVAVVLAVFDEVIGAGEYAVTTAVPDGSSVRPGDVVLSVQAPTAALLTAERTALNLVSHLSGIATATARWVAQVEGTNAKVRDSRKTLPGMRYLQKYAVRAGGGVNHRMGLGDAALIKDNHVVAAGSVSAALSAVRAAAPDLPVEVEVDSLAQLDEVLPLEPQLVLLDNFALWETQMAVQRRNKRSPHTKLESSGGLTLDVAADYARTGVDYLAVGALTHSVTVLDLGLDIPAPPRIRSNSRRWARTGATDWESRGTTPYPGRETSAQQEKLMLARTDLRGATPTLAELRRALPRGGTDVNAVLDTVAPVVHEIAERGVDAALEFGATFDGVRPTSVRVPATVIAAALADLDPAVADALRESITRARKVHADQRRETSRTQVVDGGVVSEKWIPVRRVGLYVPGGNAVYPSSVIMNVVPAQEAGVGSLVIASPPQKDFGGWPHPTILAACALLDVDEVWAVGGAQGVALLTYGGTDTDAADDPGAILDPVDLITGPGNIYVTAAKRLCRGVVGIDSEAGPTEIAILADDSADAGILASDLISQAEHDVLAASVLVTDSVDLADAVDVALDTQVAATKHRERVTTALSGKQSGVVLVDDLEAGLAVVDAYAAEHLEIQTRDAASVADRVHNAGAIFVGPYAPVSLGDYCAGSNHVLPTSGSARFASGLSVQTFLKGVHVIDYDEAALREVADKVVTLADAEDLPGHGDAVRQRFAGGER
;
A
#
# COMPACT_ATOMS: atom_id res chain seq x y z
N MET A 1 -21.35 -24.24 38.68
CA MET A 1 -21.12 -23.90 37.26
C MET A 1 -19.91 -22.98 37.22
N SER A 2 -18.85 -23.34 36.51
CA SER A 2 -17.62 -22.54 36.47
C SER A 2 -17.90 -21.18 35.83
N GLU A 3 -17.53 -20.08 36.50
CA GLU A 3 -17.62 -18.70 35.97
C GLU A 3 -16.73 -18.44 34.74
N ALA A 4 -16.00 -19.44 34.27
CA ALA A 4 -15.05 -19.32 33.18
C ALA A 4 -15.68 -19.74 31.84
N PHE A 5 -15.78 -18.79 30.89
CA PHE A 5 -16.06 -19.09 29.49
C PHE A 5 -14.96 -20.03 28.99
N VAL A 6 -15.30 -21.20 28.45
CA VAL A 6 -14.34 -22.20 27.95
C VAL A 6 -13.38 -21.51 26.96
N GLY A 7 -12.09 -21.55 27.28
CA GLY A 7 -11.04 -20.66 26.74
C GLY A 7 -10.31 -19.89 27.84
N GLN A 8 -10.98 -19.64 28.97
CA GLN A 8 -10.42 -19.13 30.23
C GLN A 8 -9.96 -20.27 31.14
N ALA A 9 -9.20 -21.25 30.62
CA ALA A 9 -8.29 -21.98 31.50
C ALA A 9 -7.50 -20.89 32.24
N ARG A 10 -7.61 -20.88 33.58
CA ARG A 10 -7.18 -19.78 34.45
C ARG A 10 -5.95 -19.11 33.87
N ALA A 11 -6.01 -17.78 33.68
CA ALA A 11 -4.83 -16.94 33.52
C ALA A 11 -4.01 -16.98 34.83
N GLY A 12 -3.58 -18.18 35.22
CA GLY A 12 -2.82 -18.49 36.39
C GLY A 12 -1.46 -18.92 35.89
N HIS A 13 -0.54 -17.97 35.87
CA HIS A 13 0.92 -18.06 36.00
C HIS A 13 1.75 -19.10 35.23
N ASP A 14 1.25 -20.23 34.75
CA ASP A 14 2.00 -21.22 33.99
C ASP A 14 1.70 -21.12 32.49
N LEU A 15 2.52 -20.34 31.77
CA LEU A 15 2.60 -20.33 30.31
C LEU A 15 3.25 -21.62 29.79
N GLU A 16 2.63 -22.78 30.02
CA GLU A 16 3.18 -24.07 29.57
C GLU A 16 2.69 -24.44 28.16
N LEU A 17 3.62 -24.62 27.22
CA LEU A 17 3.34 -25.15 25.88
C LEU A 17 3.54 -26.67 25.89
N THR A 18 2.48 -27.43 25.61
CA THR A 18 2.58 -28.87 25.42
C THR A 18 2.84 -29.18 23.95
N VAL A 19 3.97 -29.83 23.64
CA VAL A 19 4.26 -30.31 22.28
C VAL A 19 3.40 -31.55 22.00
N THR A 20 2.26 -31.35 21.37
CA THR A 20 1.31 -32.43 21.01
C THR A 20 1.74 -33.14 19.72
N GLU A 21 1.09 -34.26 19.42
CA GLU A 21 1.29 -34.97 18.15
C GLU A 21 0.91 -34.12 16.93
N ASP A 22 -0.09 -33.23 17.06
CA ASP A 22 -0.43 -32.27 16.01
C ASP A 22 0.71 -31.29 15.75
N VAL A 23 1.40 -30.82 16.80
CA VAL A 23 2.58 -29.95 16.69
C VAL A 23 3.74 -30.72 16.03
N ARG A 24 3.97 -31.98 16.41
CA ARG A 24 4.99 -32.82 15.77
C ARG A 24 4.68 -33.10 14.30
N THR A 25 3.41 -33.29 13.96
CA THR A 25 2.95 -33.49 12.58
C THR A 25 3.21 -32.24 11.74
N LEU A 26 2.92 -31.06 12.28
CA LEU A 26 3.25 -29.78 11.65
C LEU A 26 4.77 -29.64 11.42
N ILE A 27 5.60 -29.95 12.43
CA ILE A 27 7.06 -29.91 12.32
C ILE A 27 7.54 -30.85 11.21
N ARG A 28 7.08 -32.10 11.20
CA ARG A 28 7.41 -33.07 10.14
C ARG A 28 6.98 -32.59 8.77
N THR A 29 5.80 -31.97 8.66
CA THR A 29 5.33 -31.39 7.40
C THR A 29 6.27 -30.30 6.89
N ALA A 30 6.76 -29.42 7.78
CA ALA A 30 7.73 -28.38 7.42
C ALA A 30 9.09 -28.96 7.02
N LEU A 31 9.58 -29.96 7.74
CA LEU A 31 10.84 -30.65 7.42
C LEU A 31 10.75 -31.41 6.09
N ASP A 32 9.63 -32.08 5.81
CA ASP A 32 9.37 -32.77 4.54
C ASP A 32 9.30 -31.77 3.37
N GLU A 33 8.88 -30.53 3.61
CA GLU A 33 8.93 -29.44 2.64
C GLU A 33 10.37 -29.01 2.35
N ASP A 34 11.16 -28.74 3.40
CA ASP A 34 12.56 -28.31 3.29
C ASP A 34 13.45 -29.38 2.62
N LEU A 35 13.21 -30.67 2.92
CA LEU A 35 14.02 -31.80 2.43
C LEU A 35 13.48 -32.46 1.16
N ARG A 36 12.40 -31.92 0.57
CA ARG A 36 11.71 -32.52 -0.59
C ARG A 36 12.63 -32.79 -1.78
N TYR A 37 13.64 -31.94 -1.97
CA TYR A 37 14.52 -31.96 -3.14
C TYR A 37 15.85 -32.68 -2.88
N GLY A 38 15.97 -33.38 -1.75
CA GLY A 38 17.18 -34.09 -1.34
C GLY A 38 17.83 -33.48 -0.09
N PRO A 39 18.95 -34.05 0.37
CA PRO A 39 19.67 -33.53 1.54
C PRO A 39 20.34 -32.19 1.22
N ASP A 40 20.62 -31.40 2.25
CA ASP A 40 21.37 -30.15 2.11
C ASP A 40 22.81 -30.40 1.62
N VAL A 41 23.00 -30.26 0.30
CA VAL A 41 24.27 -30.45 -0.39
C VAL A 41 25.33 -29.46 0.12
N THR A 42 24.94 -28.25 0.52
CA THR A 42 25.86 -27.23 1.00
C THR A 42 26.45 -27.65 2.34
N THR A 43 25.60 -28.07 3.27
CA THR A 43 26.04 -28.56 4.58
C THR A 43 26.90 -29.81 4.43
N LEU A 44 26.48 -30.78 3.60
CA LEU A 44 27.25 -32.00 3.35
C LEU A 44 28.64 -31.73 2.75
N ALA A 45 28.78 -30.69 1.92
CA ALA A 45 30.05 -30.35 1.29
C ALA A 45 30.98 -29.52 2.18
N THR A 46 30.44 -28.77 3.14
CA THR A 46 31.20 -27.74 3.87
C THR A 46 31.38 -28.02 5.37
N VAL A 47 30.57 -28.90 5.96
CA VAL A 47 30.59 -29.18 7.41
C VAL A 47 31.17 -30.58 7.66
N PRO A 48 32.26 -30.73 8.42
CA PRO A 48 32.79 -32.03 8.82
C PRO A 48 31.75 -32.85 9.60
N ALA A 49 31.69 -34.17 9.36
CA ALA A 49 30.66 -35.04 9.93
C ALA A 49 30.67 -35.10 11.48
N ASP A 50 31.80 -34.83 12.11
CA ASP A 50 31.99 -34.79 13.56
C ASP A 50 31.93 -33.36 14.15
N ALA A 51 31.70 -32.33 13.32
CA ALA A 51 31.68 -30.95 13.78
C ALA A 51 30.49 -30.68 14.70
N ARG A 52 30.77 -30.18 15.91
CA ARG A 52 29.77 -29.67 16.85
C ARG A 52 29.98 -28.18 17.07
N THR A 53 28.89 -27.44 17.23
CA THR A 53 28.94 -25.99 17.42
C THR A 53 28.09 -25.56 18.61
N ASP A 54 28.52 -24.47 19.25
CA ASP A 54 27.66 -23.68 20.11
C ASP A 54 26.91 -22.70 19.20
N ALA A 55 25.59 -22.67 19.30
CA ALA A 55 24.76 -21.76 18.51
C ALA A 55 23.75 -21.06 19.42
N ALA A 56 23.34 -19.86 19.03
CA ALA A 56 22.37 -19.08 19.75
C ALA A 56 21.28 -18.57 18.81
N VAL A 57 20.02 -18.75 19.17
CA VAL A 57 18.91 -17.97 18.62
C VAL A 57 18.95 -16.60 19.26
N VAL A 58 19.17 -15.57 18.46
CA VAL A 58 19.40 -14.19 18.90
C VAL A 58 18.31 -13.30 18.32
N SER A 59 17.75 -12.42 19.14
CA SER A 59 16.79 -11.42 18.66
C SER A 59 17.48 -10.32 17.88
N ARG A 60 16.92 -9.92 16.75
CA ARG A 60 17.37 -8.76 15.95
C ARG A 60 16.47 -7.54 16.12
N ALA A 61 15.33 -7.72 16.78
CA ALA A 61 14.33 -6.68 17.03
C ALA A 61 13.83 -6.73 18.49
N ASP A 62 13.18 -5.66 18.93
CA ASP A 62 12.44 -5.66 20.19
C ASP A 62 11.16 -6.51 20.05
N GLY A 63 10.86 -7.36 21.02
CA GLY A 63 9.69 -8.22 20.96
C GLY A 63 9.41 -9.05 22.21
N VAL A 64 8.42 -9.92 22.10
CA VAL A 64 8.04 -10.91 23.12
C VAL A 64 8.20 -12.31 22.53
N ILE A 65 8.91 -13.18 23.25
CA ILE A 65 9.21 -14.54 22.79
C ILE A 65 8.03 -15.48 22.99
N ALA A 66 7.76 -16.32 21.99
CA ALA A 66 6.87 -17.47 22.12
C ALA A 66 7.33 -18.63 21.22
N GLY A 67 7.23 -19.86 21.72
CA GLY A 67 7.52 -21.07 20.97
C GLY A 67 8.89 -21.69 21.23
N VAL A 68 9.59 -21.36 22.32
CA VAL A 68 10.90 -21.98 22.63
C VAL A 68 10.80 -23.51 22.70
N ALA A 69 9.74 -24.04 23.30
CA ALA A 69 9.50 -25.50 23.34
C ALA A 69 9.27 -26.11 21.95
N VAL A 70 8.78 -25.33 20.97
CA VAL A 70 8.61 -25.78 19.58
C VAL A 70 9.96 -25.89 18.90
N VAL A 71 10.88 -24.94 19.14
CA VAL A 71 12.27 -25.02 18.64
C VAL A 71 12.96 -26.29 19.14
N LEU A 72 12.82 -26.59 20.43
CA LEU A 72 13.38 -27.81 21.02
C LEU A 72 12.75 -29.06 20.39
N ALA A 73 11.45 -29.05 20.09
CA ALA A 73 10.80 -30.15 19.40
C ALA A 73 11.33 -30.34 17.97
N VAL A 74 11.64 -29.26 17.24
CA VAL A 74 12.31 -29.36 15.93
C VAL A 74 13.69 -29.99 16.09
N PHE A 75 14.46 -29.58 17.08
CA PHE A 75 15.77 -30.18 17.37
C PHE A 75 15.64 -31.66 17.78
N ASP A 76 14.60 -32.04 18.53
CA ASP A 76 14.35 -33.45 18.85
C ASP A 76 14.07 -34.29 17.60
N GLU A 77 13.30 -33.78 16.63
CA GLU A 77 12.96 -34.49 15.39
C GLU A 77 14.16 -34.62 14.44
N VAL A 78 15.04 -33.61 14.37
CA VAL A 78 16.17 -33.58 13.43
C VAL A 78 17.47 -34.12 14.03
N ILE A 79 17.78 -33.73 15.28
CA ILE A 79 19.05 -34.00 15.95
C ILE A 79 18.93 -35.24 16.84
N GLY A 80 17.77 -35.45 17.45
CA GLY A 80 17.51 -36.53 18.40
C GLY A 80 17.58 -36.06 19.86
N ALA A 81 16.60 -36.47 20.66
CA ALA A 81 16.56 -36.17 22.08
C ALA A 81 17.80 -36.75 22.78
N GLY A 82 18.63 -35.87 23.36
CA GLY A 82 19.89 -36.24 24.04
C GLY A 82 21.16 -35.99 23.23
N GLU A 83 21.04 -35.65 21.94
CA GLU A 83 22.19 -35.38 21.06
C GLU A 83 22.55 -33.89 20.98
N TYR A 84 21.81 -33.02 21.66
CA TYR A 84 22.12 -31.60 21.86
C TYR A 84 21.98 -31.22 23.34
N ALA A 85 22.68 -30.17 23.77
CA ALA A 85 22.61 -29.62 25.11
C ALA A 85 22.14 -28.16 25.08
N VAL A 86 21.03 -27.86 25.77
CA VAL A 86 20.56 -26.48 25.95
C VAL A 86 21.38 -25.84 27.08
N THR A 87 22.05 -24.73 26.79
CA THR A 87 22.88 -23.99 27.77
C THR A 87 22.15 -22.76 28.31
N THR A 88 21.22 -22.19 27.56
CA THR A 88 20.41 -21.03 27.98
C THR A 88 19.08 -21.08 27.23
N ALA A 89 17.98 -20.76 27.90
CA ALA A 89 16.67 -20.60 27.27
C ALA A 89 15.86 -19.55 28.05
N VAL A 90 15.33 -18.56 27.36
CA VAL A 90 14.39 -17.60 27.96
C VAL A 90 12.99 -18.22 28.00
N PRO A 91 12.19 -17.96 29.05
CA PRO A 91 10.81 -18.44 29.09
C PRO A 91 9.95 -17.67 28.08
N ASP A 92 8.97 -18.35 27.47
CA ASP A 92 7.96 -17.71 26.63
C ASP A 92 7.20 -16.62 27.43
N GLY A 93 6.90 -15.50 26.78
CA GLY A 93 6.40 -14.27 27.40
C GLY A 93 7.50 -13.27 27.82
N SER A 94 8.77 -13.64 27.71
CA SER A 94 9.88 -12.72 27.99
C SER A 94 10.00 -11.64 26.91
N SER A 95 10.24 -10.40 27.34
CA SER A 95 10.63 -9.31 26.44
C SER A 95 12.11 -9.41 26.09
N VAL A 96 12.44 -9.15 24.82
CA VAL A 96 13.80 -9.18 24.27
C VAL A 96 14.09 -7.92 23.48
N ARG A 97 15.37 -7.60 23.32
CA ARG A 97 15.92 -6.50 22.51
C ARG A 97 16.91 -7.03 21.47
N PRO A 98 17.27 -6.24 20.44
CA PRO A 98 18.32 -6.62 19.50
C PRO A 98 19.61 -7.02 20.23
N GLY A 99 20.11 -8.23 19.93
CA GLY A 99 21.30 -8.82 20.55
C GLY A 99 21.02 -9.76 21.73
N ASP A 100 19.79 -9.80 22.26
CA ASP A 100 19.45 -10.70 23.36
C ASP A 100 19.38 -12.15 22.87
N VAL A 101 19.96 -13.05 23.67
CA VAL A 101 19.98 -14.49 23.41
C VAL A 101 18.68 -15.11 23.93
N VAL A 102 17.92 -15.71 23.01
CA VAL A 102 16.65 -16.40 23.28
C VAL A 102 16.89 -17.85 23.71
N LEU A 103 17.74 -18.56 22.97
CA LEU A 103 18.06 -19.96 23.20
C LEU A 103 19.50 -20.23 22.77
N SER A 104 20.30 -20.86 23.62
CA SER A 104 21.64 -21.35 23.26
C SER A 104 21.70 -22.86 23.35
N VAL A 105 22.27 -23.49 22.32
CA VAL A 105 22.40 -24.94 22.20
C VAL A 105 23.79 -25.34 21.72
N GLN A 106 24.26 -26.49 22.20
CA GLN A 106 25.43 -27.18 21.68
C GLN A 106 24.98 -28.44 20.95
N ALA A 107 25.22 -28.53 19.64
CA ALA A 107 24.68 -29.61 18.80
C ALA A 107 25.62 -29.99 17.64
N PRO A 108 25.44 -31.15 16.99
CA PRO A 108 26.05 -31.45 15.70
C PRO A 108 25.69 -30.37 14.67
N THR A 109 26.72 -29.75 14.08
CA THR A 109 26.58 -28.55 13.24
C THR A 109 25.69 -28.83 12.03
N ALA A 110 25.90 -29.97 11.36
CA ALA A 110 25.13 -30.33 10.18
C ALA A 110 23.63 -30.52 10.47
N ALA A 111 23.30 -31.22 11.57
CA ALA A 111 21.91 -31.44 11.96
C ALA A 111 21.23 -30.15 12.42
N LEU A 112 21.99 -29.25 13.06
CA LEU A 112 21.49 -27.94 13.48
C LEU A 112 21.16 -27.05 12.27
N LEU A 113 22.00 -27.01 11.24
CA LEU A 113 21.75 -26.25 10.01
C LEU A 113 20.52 -26.79 9.25
N THR A 114 20.33 -28.11 9.22
CA THR A 114 19.11 -28.74 8.68
C THR A 114 17.85 -28.30 9.45
N ALA A 115 17.94 -28.17 10.78
CA ALA A 115 16.82 -27.77 11.63
C ALA A 115 16.54 -26.25 11.62
N GLU A 116 17.53 -25.44 11.23
CA GLU A 116 17.56 -23.99 11.44
C GLU A 116 16.32 -23.29 10.88
N ARG A 117 16.04 -23.48 9.58
CA ARG A 117 14.98 -22.72 8.91
C ARG A 117 13.61 -23.05 9.46
N THR A 118 13.30 -24.34 9.62
CA THR A 118 12.05 -24.80 10.22
C THR A 118 11.88 -24.26 11.65
N ALA A 119 12.93 -24.32 12.48
CA ALA A 119 12.90 -23.79 13.84
C ALA A 119 12.67 -22.27 13.87
N LEU A 120 13.45 -21.50 13.10
CA LEU A 120 13.37 -20.04 13.04
C LEU A 120 12.02 -19.58 12.51
N ASN A 121 11.48 -20.20 11.46
CA ASN A 121 10.19 -19.83 10.89
C ASN A 121 9.06 -19.96 11.93
N LEU A 122 9.05 -21.06 12.70
CA LEU A 122 8.02 -21.30 13.71
C LEU A 122 8.15 -20.32 14.89
N VAL A 123 9.33 -20.17 15.48
CA VAL A 123 9.53 -19.30 16.66
C VAL A 123 9.41 -17.82 16.31
N SER A 124 9.86 -17.40 15.13
CA SER A 124 9.71 -16.02 14.65
C SER A 124 8.24 -15.66 14.44
N HIS A 125 7.46 -16.58 13.85
CA HIS A 125 6.02 -16.38 13.66
C HIS A 125 5.28 -16.28 14.99
N LEU A 126 5.51 -17.22 15.91
CA LEU A 126 4.88 -17.21 17.23
C LEU A 126 5.29 -15.99 18.06
N SER A 127 6.56 -15.62 18.04
CA SER A 127 7.05 -14.43 18.73
C SER A 127 6.49 -13.14 18.11
N GLY A 128 6.25 -13.10 16.79
CA GLY A 128 5.52 -12.01 16.14
C GLY A 128 4.10 -11.83 16.68
N ILE A 129 3.36 -12.94 16.86
CA ILE A 129 2.02 -12.92 17.47
C ILE A 129 2.06 -12.42 18.91
N ALA A 130 2.98 -12.95 19.72
CA ALA A 130 3.13 -12.54 21.11
C ALA A 130 3.49 -11.05 21.22
N THR A 131 4.39 -10.58 20.36
CA THR A 131 4.79 -9.16 20.27
C THR A 131 3.61 -8.27 19.90
N ALA A 132 2.86 -8.63 18.85
CA ALA A 132 1.67 -7.87 18.44
C ALA A 132 0.63 -7.84 19.57
N THR A 133 0.39 -8.98 20.22
CA THR A 133 -0.57 -9.07 21.32
C THR A 133 -0.15 -8.21 22.51
N ALA A 134 1.13 -8.24 22.89
CA ALA A 134 1.66 -7.42 23.98
C ALA A 134 1.48 -5.91 23.72
N ARG A 135 1.62 -5.47 22.47
CA ARG A 135 1.34 -4.08 22.08
C ARG A 135 -0.12 -3.71 22.28
N TRP A 136 -1.06 -4.60 21.91
CA TRP A 136 -2.49 -4.39 22.15
C TRP A 136 -2.83 -4.40 23.65
N VAL A 137 -2.24 -5.31 24.42
CA VAL A 137 -2.45 -5.40 25.87
C VAL A 137 -1.98 -4.12 26.55
N ALA A 138 -0.85 -3.56 26.12
CA ALA A 138 -0.37 -2.28 26.62
C ALA A 138 -1.34 -1.11 26.34
N GLN A 139 -2.08 -1.13 25.23
CA GLN A 139 -3.06 -0.05 24.94
C GLN A 139 -4.27 -0.06 25.86
N VAL A 140 -4.64 -1.22 26.40
CA VAL A 140 -5.82 -1.36 27.27
C VAL A 140 -5.45 -1.40 28.76
N GLU A 141 -4.18 -1.19 29.09
CA GLU A 141 -3.69 -1.11 30.45
C GLU A 141 -4.43 -0.02 31.24
N GLY A 142 -4.78 -0.33 32.49
CA GLY A 142 -5.61 0.56 33.32
C GLY A 142 -7.12 0.43 33.10
N THR A 143 -7.57 -0.44 32.19
CA THR A 143 -8.99 -0.81 32.02
C THR A 143 -9.26 -2.25 32.46
N ASN A 144 -10.53 -2.67 32.47
CA ASN A 144 -10.90 -4.07 32.70
C ASN A 144 -10.97 -4.91 31.40
N ALA A 145 -10.74 -4.29 30.24
CA ALA A 145 -10.85 -4.96 28.95
C ALA A 145 -9.67 -5.91 28.73
N LYS A 146 -9.92 -7.06 28.12
CA LYS A 146 -8.89 -8.03 27.74
C LYS A 146 -8.80 -8.16 26.22
N VAL A 147 -7.59 -8.17 25.69
CA VAL A 147 -7.32 -8.42 24.27
C VAL A 147 -7.49 -9.90 23.98
N ARG A 148 -8.25 -10.21 22.93
CA ARG A 148 -8.64 -11.58 22.61
C ARG A 148 -8.38 -11.92 21.16
N ASP A 149 -8.01 -13.18 20.92
CA ASP A 149 -7.82 -13.71 19.58
C ASP A 149 -9.15 -14.06 18.87
N SER A 150 -9.04 -14.66 17.68
CA SER A 150 -10.18 -15.23 16.97
C SER A 150 -9.88 -16.67 16.51
N ARG A 151 -10.73 -17.24 15.66
CA ARG A 151 -10.45 -18.51 14.96
C ARG A 151 -9.89 -18.32 13.56
N LYS A 152 -9.56 -17.08 13.15
CA LYS A 152 -8.89 -16.78 11.88
C LYS A 152 -7.40 -17.14 12.01
N THR A 153 -7.14 -18.44 12.09
CA THR A 153 -5.81 -19.03 12.29
C THR A 153 -5.37 -19.76 11.03
N LEU A 154 -4.07 -19.87 10.81
CA LEU A 154 -3.55 -20.72 9.74
C LEU A 154 -3.92 -22.19 10.01
N PRO A 155 -4.31 -22.97 8.98
CA PRO A 155 -4.57 -24.41 9.13
C PRO A 155 -3.38 -25.13 9.78
N GLY A 156 -3.64 -26.06 10.69
CA GLY A 156 -2.60 -26.79 11.46
C GLY A 156 -1.93 -25.99 12.59
N MET A 157 -1.95 -24.65 12.55
CA MET A 157 -1.23 -23.78 13.48
C MET A 157 -2.06 -23.27 14.66
N ARG A 158 -3.38 -23.55 14.69
CA ARG A 158 -4.32 -22.92 15.63
C ARG A 158 -3.89 -22.99 17.09
N TYR A 159 -3.45 -24.17 17.55
CA TYR A 159 -3.00 -24.34 18.93
C TYR A 159 -1.82 -23.43 19.27
N LEU A 160 -0.80 -23.39 18.39
CA LEU A 160 0.39 -22.59 18.59
C LEU A 160 0.11 -21.08 18.50
N GLN A 161 -0.68 -20.65 17.50
CA GLN A 161 -1.01 -19.24 17.33
C GLN A 161 -1.80 -18.68 18.52
N LYS A 162 -2.75 -19.46 19.04
CA LYS A 162 -3.49 -19.09 20.25
C LYS A 162 -2.64 -19.21 21.52
N TYR A 163 -1.66 -20.11 21.55
CA TYR A 163 -0.66 -20.10 22.62
C TYR A 163 0.14 -18.80 22.61
N ALA A 164 0.62 -18.36 21.44
CA ALA A 164 1.41 -17.14 21.31
C ALA A 164 0.65 -15.88 21.72
N VAL A 165 -0.67 -15.81 21.47
CA VAL A 165 -1.53 -14.74 22.00
C VAL A 165 -1.45 -14.69 23.53
N ARG A 166 -1.55 -15.84 24.21
CA ARG A 166 -1.42 -15.90 25.68
C ARG A 166 -0.02 -15.51 26.15
N ALA A 167 1.03 -15.91 25.43
CA ALA A 167 2.40 -15.51 25.74
C ALA A 167 2.58 -13.98 25.64
N GLY A 168 1.86 -13.32 24.73
CA GLY A 168 1.79 -11.85 24.66
C GLY A 168 0.83 -11.19 25.66
N GLY A 169 0.23 -11.93 26.58
CA GLY A 169 -0.68 -11.41 27.62
C GLY A 169 -2.16 -11.32 27.22
N GLY A 170 -2.52 -11.77 26.01
CA GLY A 170 -3.91 -11.84 25.56
C GLY A 170 -4.66 -13.06 26.14
N VAL A 171 -5.94 -13.16 25.81
CA VAL A 171 -6.78 -14.32 26.15
C VAL A 171 -7.33 -14.99 24.90
N ASN A 172 -7.65 -16.27 25.01
CA ASN A 172 -8.25 -16.98 23.89
C ASN A 172 -9.77 -16.78 23.87
N HIS A 173 -10.32 -16.68 22.66
CA HIS A 173 -11.75 -16.78 22.38
C HIS A 173 -12.19 -18.24 22.54
N ARG A 174 -12.47 -18.93 21.42
CA ARG A 174 -12.69 -20.37 21.38
C ARG A 174 -11.68 -21.07 20.48
N MET A 175 -11.37 -22.33 20.78
CA MET A 175 -10.50 -23.23 20.02
C MET A 175 -11.21 -23.89 18.83
N GLY A 176 -12.50 -24.20 18.94
CA GLY A 176 -13.24 -25.04 18.00
C GLY A 176 -14.63 -24.50 17.63
N LEU A 177 -15.46 -25.34 17.00
CA LEU A 177 -16.90 -25.06 16.83
C LEU A 177 -17.72 -25.57 18.02
N GLY A 178 -17.24 -26.61 18.71
CA GLY A 178 -18.00 -27.32 19.75
C GLY A 178 -17.60 -27.00 21.19
N ASP A 179 -16.66 -26.10 21.41
CA ASP A 179 -16.17 -25.69 22.73
C ASP A 179 -16.82 -24.41 23.28
N ALA A 180 -17.41 -23.62 22.38
CA ALA A 180 -18.36 -22.56 22.70
C ALA A 180 -19.34 -22.36 21.54
N ALA A 181 -20.62 -22.14 21.85
CA ALA A 181 -21.62 -21.77 20.86
C ALA A 181 -21.47 -20.29 20.52
N LEU A 182 -21.51 -19.98 19.22
CA LEU A 182 -21.54 -18.61 18.71
C LEU A 182 -22.70 -18.49 17.75
N ILE A 183 -23.72 -17.73 18.16
CA ILE A 183 -24.88 -17.40 17.35
C ILE A 183 -24.50 -16.17 16.52
N LYS A 184 -24.62 -16.30 15.19
CA LYS A 184 -24.35 -15.27 14.18
C LYS A 184 -25.60 -15.06 13.34
N ASP A 185 -25.64 -14.03 12.51
CA ASP A 185 -26.78 -13.67 11.66
C ASP A 185 -27.34 -14.86 10.88
N ASN A 186 -26.49 -15.69 10.27
CA ASN A 186 -26.94 -16.87 9.54
C ASN A 186 -27.70 -17.88 10.42
N HIS A 187 -27.32 -18.02 11.68
CA HIS A 187 -28.02 -18.87 12.65
C HIS A 187 -29.33 -18.24 13.10
N VAL A 188 -29.34 -16.91 13.25
CA VAL A 188 -30.54 -16.13 13.58
C VAL A 188 -31.59 -16.27 12.48
N VAL A 189 -31.17 -16.10 11.21
CA VAL A 189 -32.02 -16.31 10.03
C VAL A 189 -32.56 -17.73 9.97
N ALA A 190 -31.70 -18.73 10.20
CA ALA A 190 -32.10 -20.14 10.19
C ALA A 190 -33.09 -20.50 11.31
N ALA A 191 -32.95 -19.90 12.49
CA ALA A 191 -33.83 -20.11 13.63
C ALA A 191 -35.10 -19.22 13.61
N GLY A 192 -35.13 -18.20 12.75
CA GLY A 192 -36.22 -17.23 12.62
C GLY A 192 -36.13 -16.02 13.56
N SER A 193 -35.36 -16.10 14.65
CA SER A 193 -35.05 -14.96 15.52
C SER A 193 -33.85 -15.25 16.44
N VAL A 194 -33.27 -14.21 17.03
CA VAL A 194 -32.14 -14.36 17.96
C VAL A 194 -32.58 -15.11 19.22
N SER A 195 -33.79 -14.80 19.69
CA SER A 195 -34.44 -15.49 20.81
C SER A 195 -34.60 -16.99 20.56
N ALA A 196 -35.07 -17.38 19.36
CA ALA A 196 -35.25 -18.78 18.99
C ALA A 196 -33.89 -19.52 18.88
N ALA A 197 -32.89 -18.89 18.29
CA ALA A 197 -31.54 -19.44 18.19
C ALA A 197 -30.93 -19.70 19.59
N LEU A 198 -31.02 -18.72 20.49
CA LEU A 198 -30.47 -18.83 21.84
C LEU A 198 -31.18 -19.91 22.67
N SER A 199 -32.51 -20.01 22.59
CA SER A 199 -33.27 -21.08 23.24
C SER A 199 -32.90 -22.46 22.69
N ALA A 200 -32.73 -22.60 21.38
CA ALA A 200 -32.36 -23.87 20.75
C ALA A 200 -30.97 -24.33 21.20
N VAL A 201 -29.98 -23.43 21.23
CA VAL A 201 -28.62 -23.74 21.70
C VAL A 201 -28.64 -24.17 23.18
N ARG A 202 -29.34 -23.42 24.05
CA ARG A 202 -29.43 -23.76 25.48
C ARG A 202 -30.14 -25.09 25.74
N ALA A 203 -31.12 -25.45 24.92
CA ALA A 203 -31.80 -26.74 25.04
C ALA A 203 -30.92 -27.91 24.60
N ALA A 204 -30.14 -27.72 23.53
CA ALA A 204 -29.27 -28.78 22.98
C ALA A 204 -27.96 -28.96 23.75
N ALA A 205 -27.40 -27.87 24.28
CA ALA A 205 -26.10 -27.85 24.96
C ALA A 205 -26.13 -26.90 26.17
N PRO A 206 -26.85 -27.26 27.26
CA PRO A 206 -27.10 -26.36 28.39
C PRO A 206 -25.83 -25.93 29.15
N ASP A 207 -24.79 -26.75 29.12
CA ASP A 207 -23.52 -26.50 29.80
C ASP A 207 -22.49 -25.76 28.93
N LEU A 208 -22.80 -25.51 27.65
CA LEU A 208 -21.87 -24.85 26.74
C LEU A 208 -22.01 -23.32 26.83
N PRO A 209 -20.92 -22.56 26.99
CA PRO A 209 -20.98 -21.10 26.93
C PRO A 209 -21.51 -20.63 25.58
N VAL A 210 -22.40 -19.63 25.60
CA VAL A 210 -23.02 -19.07 24.41
C VAL A 210 -22.63 -17.60 24.28
N GLU A 211 -22.15 -17.25 23.10
CA GLU A 211 -21.96 -15.89 22.64
C GLU A 211 -22.97 -15.57 21.53
N VAL A 212 -23.51 -14.36 21.56
CA VAL A 212 -24.46 -13.87 20.57
C VAL A 212 -23.87 -12.65 19.88
N GLU A 213 -23.73 -12.71 18.56
CA GLU A 213 -23.34 -11.59 17.72
C GLU A 213 -24.55 -10.68 17.48
N VAL A 214 -24.32 -9.37 17.57
CA VAL A 214 -25.29 -8.34 17.21
C VAL A 214 -24.61 -7.24 16.39
N ASP A 215 -25.31 -6.71 15.41
CA ASP A 215 -24.84 -5.67 14.49
C ASP A 215 -25.41 -4.27 14.81
N SER A 216 -26.34 -4.19 15.77
CA SER A 216 -27.07 -2.96 16.07
C SER A 216 -27.56 -2.89 17.51
N LEU A 217 -27.70 -1.67 18.01
CA LEU A 217 -28.27 -1.40 19.34
C LEU A 217 -29.71 -1.92 19.51
N ALA A 218 -30.45 -2.09 18.40
CA ALA A 218 -31.79 -2.67 18.41
C ALA A 218 -31.76 -4.18 18.69
N GLN A 219 -30.87 -4.92 18.01
CA GLN A 219 -30.65 -6.35 18.28
C GLN A 219 -30.11 -6.57 19.71
N LEU A 220 -29.17 -5.73 20.16
CA LEU A 220 -28.70 -5.77 21.54
C LEU A 220 -29.85 -5.64 22.55
N ASP A 221 -30.79 -4.74 22.30
CA ASP A 221 -31.96 -4.53 23.15
C ASP A 221 -32.90 -5.75 23.20
N GLU A 222 -33.00 -6.53 22.12
CA GLU A 222 -33.74 -7.80 22.07
C GLU A 222 -33.03 -8.90 22.88
N VAL A 223 -31.69 -8.93 22.82
CA VAL A 223 -30.88 -10.01 23.39
C VAL A 223 -30.64 -9.84 24.89
N LEU A 224 -30.45 -8.61 25.38
CA LEU A 224 -30.12 -8.36 26.79
C LEU A 224 -31.13 -8.98 27.80
N PRO A 225 -32.46 -8.93 27.59
CA PRO A 225 -33.44 -9.58 28.48
C PRO A 225 -33.32 -11.11 28.55
N LEU A 226 -32.64 -11.75 27.60
CA LEU A 226 -32.41 -13.19 27.58
C LEU A 226 -31.16 -13.60 28.37
N GLU A 227 -30.43 -12.61 28.90
CA GLU A 227 -29.23 -12.77 29.72
C GLU A 227 -28.19 -13.73 29.10
N PRO A 228 -27.68 -13.48 27.87
CA PRO A 228 -26.58 -14.28 27.34
C PRO A 228 -25.32 -14.06 28.18
N GLN A 229 -24.43 -15.04 28.16
CA GLN A 229 -23.16 -14.95 28.88
C GLN A 229 -22.23 -13.89 28.27
N LEU A 230 -22.21 -13.80 26.94
CA LEU A 230 -21.39 -12.86 26.17
C LEU A 230 -22.16 -12.36 24.94
N VAL A 231 -22.04 -11.08 24.64
CA VAL A 231 -22.52 -10.49 23.38
C VAL A 231 -21.35 -9.88 22.65
N LEU A 232 -21.20 -10.24 21.37
CA LEU A 232 -20.23 -9.67 20.45
C LEU A 232 -20.89 -8.53 19.68
N LEU A 233 -20.35 -7.33 19.83
CA LEU A 233 -20.75 -6.12 19.14
C LEU A 233 -19.95 -6.04 17.84
N ASP A 234 -20.58 -6.38 16.71
CA ASP A 234 -19.90 -6.46 15.42
C ASP A 234 -19.91 -5.11 14.70
N ASN A 235 -18.72 -4.54 14.45
CA ASN A 235 -18.51 -3.25 13.79
C ASN A 235 -19.21 -2.05 14.43
N PHE A 236 -19.47 -2.09 15.74
CA PHE A 236 -20.03 -0.95 16.46
C PHE A 236 -19.02 0.22 16.47
N ALA A 237 -19.50 1.41 16.12
CA ALA A 237 -18.72 2.63 16.33
C ALA A 237 -18.49 2.87 17.84
N LEU A 238 -17.46 3.65 18.20
CA LEU A 238 -17.10 3.91 19.60
C LEU A 238 -18.28 4.42 20.46
N TRP A 239 -19.10 5.31 19.90
CA TRP A 239 -20.29 5.84 20.58
C TRP A 239 -21.39 4.78 20.76
N GLU A 240 -21.54 3.86 19.81
CA GLU A 240 -22.48 2.75 19.90
C GLU A 240 -22.02 1.75 20.96
N THR A 241 -20.72 1.46 21.02
CA THR A 241 -20.11 0.63 22.05
C THR A 241 -20.34 1.23 23.44
N GLN A 242 -20.13 2.55 23.59
CA GLN A 242 -20.44 3.26 24.84
C GLN A 242 -21.92 3.12 25.22
N MET A 243 -22.82 3.27 24.25
CA MET A 243 -24.25 3.12 24.46
C MET A 243 -24.64 1.68 24.82
N ALA A 244 -24.01 0.70 24.18
CA ALA A 244 -24.18 -0.72 24.44
C ALA A 244 -23.77 -1.09 25.86
N VAL A 245 -22.61 -0.59 26.33
CA VAL A 245 -22.17 -0.78 27.72
C VAL A 245 -23.15 -0.17 28.71
N GLN A 246 -23.65 1.04 28.47
CA GLN A 246 -24.67 1.68 29.32
C GLN A 246 -25.97 0.85 29.39
N ARG A 247 -26.43 0.33 28.25
CA ARG A 247 -27.62 -0.52 28.16
C ARG A 247 -27.42 -1.85 28.89
N ARG A 248 -26.27 -2.51 28.68
CA ARG A 248 -25.88 -3.73 29.40
C ARG A 248 -25.85 -3.48 30.91
N ASN A 249 -25.18 -2.44 31.37
CA ASN A 249 -25.06 -2.11 32.79
C ASN A 249 -26.43 -1.91 33.46
N LYS A 250 -27.41 -1.35 32.72
CA LYS A 250 -28.77 -1.12 33.22
C LYS A 250 -29.65 -2.36 33.18
N ARG A 251 -29.58 -3.17 32.12
CA ARG A 251 -30.54 -4.25 31.83
C ARG A 251 -30.04 -5.66 32.16
N SER A 252 -28.76 -5.94 31.93
CA SER A 252 -28.14 -7.25 32.18
C SER A 252 -26.67 -7.06 32.60
N PRO A 253 -26.39 -6.60 33.84
CA PRO A 253 -25.04 -6.24 34.28
C PRO A 253 -24.06 -7.42 34.32
N HIS A 254 -24.56 -8.65 34.26
CA HIS A 254 -23.74 -9.87 34.27
C HIS A 254 -23.35 -10.34 32.86
N THR A 255 -24.05 -9.92 31.80
CA THR A 255 -23.70 -10.22 30.41
C THR A 255 -22.40 -9.52 30.05
N LYS A 256 -21.41 -10.25 29.53
CA LYS A 256 -20.15 -9.68 29.05
C LYS A 256 -20.32 -9.08 27.66
N LEU A 257 -19.52 -8.05 27.33
CA LEU A 257 -19.48 -7.45 26.00
C LEU A 257 -18.10 -7.61 25.36
N GLU A 258 -18.07 -8.03 24.10
CA GLU A 258 -16.88 -8.09 23.26
C GLU A 258 -17.05 -7.14 22.09
N SER A 259 -16.08 -6.26 21.86
CA SER A 259 -16.05 -5.43 20.64
C SER A 259 -15.25 -6.18 19.58
N SER A 260 -15.77 -6.22 18.35
CA SER A 260 -15.15 -6.85 17.19
C SER A 260 -15.38 -6.00 15.94
N GLY A 261 -14.52 -6.16 14.93
CA GLY A 261 -14.64 -5.46 13.65
C GLY A 261 -14.01 -4.07 13.67
N GLY A 262 -13.20 -3.75 12.65
CA GLY A 262 -12.57 -2.43 12.48
C GLY A 262 -11.63 -1.94 13.59
N LEU A 263 -11.30 -2.77 14.60
CA LEU A 263 -10.45 -2.36 15.71
C LEU A 263 -8.99 -2.19 15.26
N THR A 264 -8.43 -1.01 15.54
CA THR A 264 -7.01 -0.68 15.35
C THR A 264 -6.34 -0.34 16.69
N LEU A 265 -5.01 -0.35 16.70
CA LEU A 265 -4.23 -0.18 17.94
C LEU A 265 -4.38 1.23 18.52
N ASP A 266 -4.57 2.25 17.67
CA ASP A 266 -4.76 3.66 18.04
C ASP A 266 -6.11 3.93 18.71
N VAL A 267 -7.18 3.17 18.37
CA VAL A 267 -8.50 3.31 19.00
C VAL A 267 -8.76 2.31 20.14
N ALA A 268 -7.86 1.35 20.36
CA ALA A 268 -8.02 0.26 21.32
C ALA A 268 -8.28 0.78 22.75
N ALA A 269 -7.54 1.81 23.17
CA ALA A 269 -7.69 2.41 24.49
C ALA A 269 -9.08 3.03 24.69
N ASP A 270 -9.61 3.70 23.66
CA ASP A 270 -10.91 4.37 23.74
C ASP A 270 -12.05 3.36 23.80
N TYR A 271 -12.00 2.31 22.96
CA TYR A 271 -12.95 1.20 23.04
C TYR A 271 -12.88 0.53 24.42
N ALA A 272 -11.69 0.26 24.96
CA ALA A 272 -11.55 -0.32 26.29
C ALA A 272 -12.13 0.56 27.40
N ARG A 273 -11.96 1.89 27.32
CA ARG A 273 -12.52 2.87 28.27
C ARG A 273 -14.04 2.91 28.28
N THR A 274 -14.71 2.44 27.21
CA THR A 274 -16.18 2.35 27.21
C THR A 274 -16.71 1.41 28.29
N GLY A 275 -15.89 0.44 28.72
CA GLY A 275 -16.25 -0.60 29.68
C GLY A 275 -16.68 -1.93 29.07
N VAL A 276 -16.35 -2.17 27.79
CA VAL A 276 -16.39 -3.53 27.21
C VAL A 276 -15.39 -4.45 27.92
N ASP A 277 -15.70 -5.75 27.94
CA ASP A 277 -14.89 -6.74 28.64
C ASP A 277 -13.78 -7.32 27.75
N TYR A 278 -14.01 -7.36 26.43
CA TYR A 278 -13.06 -7.91 25.46
C TYR A 278 -12.93 -7.04 24.21
N LEU A 279 -11.73 -7.02 23.64
CA LEU A 279 -11.45 -6.57 22.28
C LEU A 279 -10.99 -7.77 21.46
N ALA A 280 -11.80 -8.22 20.50
CA ALA A 280 -11.46 -9.33 19.62
C ALA A 280 -10.73 -8.84 18.37
N VAL A 281 -9.46 -9.22 18.26
CA VAL A 281 -8.58 -8.75 17.19
C VAL A 281 -8.20 -9.93 16.29
N GLY A 282 -8.90 -10.03 15.16
CA GLY A 282 -8.68 -11.13 14.20
C GLY A 282 -7.24 -11.17 13.65
N ALA A 283 -6.65 -10.01 13.42
CA ALA A 283 -5.32 -9.85 12.83
C ALA A 283 -4.19 -10.47 13.67
N LEU A 284 -4.36 -10.68 14.98
CA LEU A 284 -3.32 -11.19 15.87
C LEU A 284 -2.78 -12.56 15.47
N THR A 285 -3.59 -13.42 14.82
CA THR A 285 -3.18 -14.79 14.51
C THR A 285 -2.76 -15.01 13.06
N HIS A 286 -3.14 -14.12 12.13
CA HIS A 286 -2.90 -14.32 10.69
C HIS A 286 -2.26 -13.15 9.95
N SER A 287 -2.19 -11.95 10.53
CA SER A 287 -1.71 -10.73 9.86
C SER A 287 -0.55 -10.06 10.61
N VAL A 288 0.20 -10.82 11.42
CA VAL A 288 1.31 -10.27 12.19
C VAL A 288 2.60 -10.27 11.38
N THR A 289 3.45 -9.28 11.65
CA THR A 289 4.86 -9.31 11.26
C THR A 289 5.58 -10.28 12.19
N VAL A 290 6.34 -11.22 11.63
CA VAL A 290 7.19 -12.13 12.41
C VAL A 290 8.27 -11.34 13.17
N LEU A 291 8.67 -11.82 14.36
CA LEU A 291 9.80 -11.24 15.07
C LEU A 291 11.11 -11.72 14.43
N ASP A 292 12.02 -10.81 14.09
CA ASP A 292 13.29 -11.18 13.47
C ASP A 292 14.22 -11.86 14.48
N LEU A 293 14.37 -13.18 14.33
CA LEU A 293 15.24 -14.05 15.13
C LEU A 293 16.22 -14.76 14.18
N GLY A 294 17.51 -14.73 14.52
CA GLY A 294 18.56 -15.40 13.76
C GLY A 294 19.25 -16.49 14.56
N LEU A 295 19.76 -17.53 13.90
CA LEU A 295 20.64 -18.53 14.51
C LEU A 295 22.10 -18.15 14.24
N ASP A 296 22.81 -17.75 15.30
CA ASP A 296 24.21 -17.35 15.22
C ASP A 296 25.14 -18.48 15.68
N ILE A 297 26.13 -18.80 14.84
CA ILE A 297 27.26 -19.66 15.19
C ILE A 297 28.50 -18.77 15.38
N PRO A 298 29.09 -18.69 16.59
CA PRO A 298 30.29 -17.90 16.82
C PRO A 298 31.46 -18.42 15.97
N ALA A 299 32.09 -17.53 15.21
CA ALA A 299 33.31 -17.89 14.48
C ALA A 299 34.42 -18.33 15.45
N PRO A 300 35.23 -19.35 15.13
CA PRO A 300 36.35 -19.74 15.95
C PRO A 300 37.32 -18.56 16.12
N PRO A 301 37.95 -18.40 17.30
CA PRO A 301 38.84 -17.28 17.56
C PRO A 301 39.97 -17.26 16.51
N ARG A 302 40.08 -16.15 15.77
CA ARG A 302 41.14 -15.95 14.79
C ARG A 302 42.50 -16.10 15.48
N ILE A 303 43.25 -17.15 15.13
CA ILE A 303 44.65 -17.33 15.52
C ILE A 303 45.44 -16.15 14.95
N ARG A 304 45.85 -15.22 15.81
CA ARG A 304 46.75 -14.13 15.42
C ARG A 304 48.11 -14.73 15.08
N SER A 305 48.46 -14.72 13.79
CA SER A 305 49.80 -15.05 13.33
C SER A 305 50.81 -14.03 13.88
N ASN A 306 51.85 -14.53 14.55
CA ASN A 306 52.96 -13.77 15.12
C ASN A 306 53.69 -12.94 14.05
N SER A 307 53.59 -11.61 14.12
CA SER A 307 54.56 -10.69 13.53
C SER A 307 55.13 -9.74 14.59
N ARG A 308 56.30 -10.14 15.09
CA ARG A 308 57.45 -9.34 15.55
C ARG A 308 57.20 -7.91 16.08
N ARG A 309 57.23 -7.82 17.43
CA ARG A 309 58.21 -7.05 18.24
C ARG A 309 58.51 -5.61 17.82
N TRP A 310 57.97 -4.63 18.54
CA TRP A 310 58.70 -3.45 19.01
C TRP A 310 58.32 -3.15 20.47
N ALA A 311 59.34 -3.01 21.31
CA ALA A 311 59.24 -2.73 22.72
C ALA A 311 59.19 -1.22 22.97
N ARG A 312 58.40 -0.78 23.95
CA ARG A 312 58.79 0.29 24.88
C ARG A 312 57.98 0.26 26.17
N THR A 313 58.77 0.25 27.23
CA THR A 313 58.54 0.32 28.68
C THR A 313 57.76 1.55 29.16
N GLY A 314 57.07 1.43 30.29
CA GLY A 314 56.84 2.56 31.21
C GLY A 314 55.56 2.48 32.06
N ALA A 315 55.71 2.26 33.37
CA ALA A 315 54.71 2.42 34.43
C ALA A 315 54.25 3.91 34.57
N THR A 316 53.21 4.36 35.28
CA THR A 316 52.70 4.08 36.64
C THR A 316 51.42 4.94 36.86
N ASP A 317 50.60 4.50 37.82
CA ASP A 317 49.79 5.28 38.78
C ASP A 317 48.46 6.00 38.44
N TRP A 318 47.67 5.99 39.51
CA TRP A 318 46.28 6.30 39.77
C TRP A 318 46.13 7.76 40.24
N GLU A 319 45.01 8.40 39.88
CA GLU A 319 44.02 9.06 40.76
C GLU A 319 43.49 10.46 40.31
N SER A 320 42.17 10.60 40.51
CA SER A 320 41.37 11.80 40.77
C SER A 320 40.63 12.53 39.61
N ARG A 321 39.31 12.30 39.62
CA ARG A 321 38.17 13.23 39.49
C ARG A 321 38.23 14.39 38.48
N GLY A 322 37.32 14.37 37.51
CA GLY A 322 36.88 15.56 36.78
C GLY A 322 35.85 15.23 35.70
N THR A 323 34.65 15.78 35.85
CA THR A 323 33.46 15.63 35.00
C THR A 323 33.61 16.27 33.61
N THR A 324 32.99 15.60 32.61
CA THR A 324 32.57 16.03 31.25
C THR A 324 33.64 16.35 30.18
N PRO A 325 33.34 16.23 28.87
CA PRO A 325 32.40 15.36 28.13
C PRO A 325 33.14 14.37 27.19
N TYR A 326 32.47 13.30 26.75
CA TYR A 326 33.02 12.32 25.81
C TYR A 326 33.49 12.99 24.50
N PRO A 327 34.77 12.86 24.09
CA PRO A 327 35.17 13.16 22.73
C PRO A 327 34.66 12.03 21.83
N GLY A 328 34.05 12.43 20.71
CA GLY A 328 33.44 11.53 19.74
C GLY A 328 34.36 10.37 19.37
N ARG A 329 33.84 9.15 19.49
CA ARG A 329 34.24 8.10 18.57
C ARG A 329 33.72 8.53 17.21
N GLU A 330 34.60 9.10 16.39
CA GLU A 330 34.52 8.89 14.96
C GLU A 330 34.54 7.37 14.75
N THR A 331 33.35 6.77 14.69
CA THR A 331 33.18 5.57 13.92
C THR A 331 33.55 5.99 12.51
N SER A 332 34.72 5.57 12.05
CA SER A 332 34.98 5.44 10.62
C SER A 332 33.91 4.49 10.10
N ALA A 333 32.75 5.03 9.72
CA ALA A 333 31.81 4.35 8.88
C ALA A 333 32.61 3.99 7.64
N GLN A 334 32.95 2.71 7.50
CA GLN A 334 33.06 2.19 6.16
C GLN A 334 31.67 2.42 5.59
N GLN A 335 31.51 3.47 4.80
CA GLN A 335 30.32 3.66 3.97
C GLN A 335 30.19 2.35 3.19
N GLU A 336 29.17 1.57 3.51
CA GLU A 336 28.73 0.51 2.62
C GLU A 336 28.46 1.19 1.28
N LYS A 337 29.20 0.77 0.25
CA LYS A 337 29.02 1.31 -1.10
C LYS A 337 27.57 1.09 -1.51
N LEU A 338 26.94 2.13 -2.03
CA LEU A 338 25.59 1.99 -2.57
C LEU A 338 25.64 1.06 -3.79
N MET A 339 24.97 -0.08 -3.70
CA MET A 339 24.85 -1.04 -4.80
C MET A 339 23.38 -1.38 -5.03
N LEU A 340 22.95 -1.33 -6.28
CA LEU A 340 21.60 -1.74 -6.64
C LEU A 340 21.44 -3.26 -6.55
N ALA A 341 20.27 -3.72 -6.08
CA ALA A 341 19.93 -5.14 -6.06
C ALA A 341 19.95 -5.70 -7.50
N ARG A 342 20.46 -6.93 -7.66
CA ARG A 342 20.58 -7.59 -8.97
C ARG A 342 19.50 -8.65 -9.14
N THR A 343 18.70 -8.54 -10.19
CA THR A 343 17.81 -9.60 -10.67
C THR A 343 18.42 -10.18 -11.93
N ASP A 344 19.07 -11.34 -11.82
CA ASP A 344 19.73 -11.99 -12.95
C ASP A 344 18.77 -12.93 -13.67
N LEU A 345 18.37 -12.57 -14.90
CA LEU A 345 17.47 -13.34 -15.76
C LEU A 345 18.21 -13.98 -16.94
N ARG A 346 19.56 -13.90 -16.97
CA ARG A 346 20.36 -14.47 -18.04
C ARG A 346 20.26 -15.99 -18.06
N GLY A 347 20.30 -16.56 -19.27
CA GLY A 347 20.13 -17.99 -19.53
C GLY A 347 18.71 -18.51 -19.27
N ALA A 348 17.74 -17.63 -19.02
CA ALA A 348 16.35 -17.99 -18.77
C ALA A 348 15.42 -17.36 -19.81
N THR A 349 14.29 -18.01 -20.08
CA THR A 349 13.22 -17.47 -20.94
C THR A 349 11.93 -17.38 -20.12
N PRO A 350 11.86 -16.44 -19.17
CA PRO A 350 10.73 -16.34 -18.24
C PRO A 350 9.44 -16.02 -18.99
N THR A 351 8.36 -16.66 -18.58
CA THR A 351 7.00 -16.29 -19.00
C THR A 351 6.66 -14.88 -18.51
N LEU A 352 5.68 -14.24 -19.14
CA LEU A 352 5.18 -12.93 -18.69
C LEU A 352 4.75 -12.93 -17.20
N ALA A 353 4.20 -14.05 -16.72
CA ALA A 353 3.80 -14.22 -15.33
C ALA A 353 4.99 -14.31 -14.37
N GLU A 354 6.13 -14.86 -14.81
CA GLU A 354 7.37 -14.92 -14.03
C GLU A 354 8.05 -13.54 -14.03
N LEU A 355 8.14 -12.87 -15.18
CA LEU A 355 8.64 -11.50 -15.27
C LEU A 355 7.89 -10.56 -14.31
N ARG A 356 6.56 -10.54 -14.36
CA ARG A 356 5.75 -9.67 -13.48
C ARG A 356 5.94 -9.95 -11.98
N ARG A 357 6.40 -11.14 -11.60
CA ARG A 357 6.67 -11.50 -10.20
C ARG A 357 8.11 -11.19 -9.77
N ALA A 358 9.05 -11.24 -10.71
CA ALA A 358 10.49 -11.09 -10.43
C ALA A 358 10.97 -9.64 -10.47
N LEU A 359 10.29 -8.77 -11.22
CA LEU A 359 10.75 -7.39 -11.44
C LEU A 359 10.56 -6.49 -10.20
N PRO A 360 11.55 -5.64 -9.88
CA PRO A 360 11.49 -4.75 -8.71
C PRO A 360 10.36 -3.72 -8.86
N ARG A 361 9.55 -3.50 -7.82
CA ARG A 361 8.47 -2.49 -7.90
C ARG A 361 8.09 -1.90 -6.55
N GLY A 362 7.70 -0.63 -6.58
CA GLY A 362 7.06 0.05 -5.45
C GLY A 362 5.71 -0.59 -5.15
N GLY A 363 5.56 -1.15 -3.95
CA GLY A 363 4.26 -1.61 -3.49
C GLY A 363 3.41 -0.41 -3.08
N THR A 364 2.20 -0.28 -3.62
CA THR A 364 1.20 0.65 -3.08
C THR A 364 -0.13 -0.07 -3.00
N ASP A 365 -0.57 -0.30 -1.78
CA ASP A 365 -1.87 -0.91 -1.51
C ASP A 365 -2.87 0.20 -1.20
N VAL A 366 -3.52 0.72 -2.25
CA VAL A 366 -4.59 1.71 -2.11
C VAL A 366 -5.70 1.20 -1.18
N ASN A 367 -5.93 -0.13 -1.10
CA ASN A 367 -6.96 -0.67 -0.22
C ASN A 367 -6.63 -0.47 1.25
N ALA A 368 -5.35 -0.41 1.61
CA ALA A 368 -4.91 -0.23 2.99
C ALA A 368 -5.34 1.12 3.60
N VAL A 369 -5.68 2.12 2.78
CA VAL A 369 -6.12 3.45 3.24
C VAL A 369 -7.61 3.73 2.96
N LEU A 370 -8.35 2.80 2.33
CA LEU A 370 -9.75 3.03 1.98
C LEU A 370 -10.62 3.28 3.21
N ASP A 371 -10.43 2.50 4.29
CA ASP A 371 -11.20 2.65 5.53
C ASP A 371 -10.93 4.00 6.22
N THR A 372 -9.77 4.61 5.99
CA THR A 372 -9.44 5.96 6.47
C THR A 372 -10.05 7.05 5.59
N VAL A 373 -10.08 6.84 4.27
CA VAL A 373 -10.52 7.85 3.30
C VAL A 373 -12.03 7.88 3.11
N ALA A 374 -12.71 6.74 3.20
CA ALA A 374 -14.15 6.65 3.00
C ALA A 374 -14.97 7.57 3.94
N PRO A 375 -14.67 7.66 5.24
CA PRO A 375 -15.33 8.62 6.13
C PRO A 375 -15.13 10.08 5.72
N VAL A 376 -13.92 10.45 5.28
CA VAL A 376 -13.62 11.82 4.80
C VAL A 376 -14.47 12.17 3.58
N VAL A 377 -14.55 11.26 2.61
CA VAL A 377 -15.36 11.45 1.40
C VAL A 377 -16.83 11.57 1.76
N HIS A 378 -17.34 10.72 2.66
CA HIS A 378 -18.73 10.73 3.11
C HIS A 378 -19.11 12.03 3.81
N GLU A 379 -18.31 12.48 4.78
CA GLU A 379 -18.54 13.73 5.52
C GLU A 379 -18.57 14.95 4.60
N ILE A 380 -17.73 14.97 3.56
CA ILE A 380 -17.70 16.07 2.58
C ILE A 380 -18.89 15.98 1.62
N ALA A 381 -19.32 14.78 1.25
CA ALA A 381 -20.54 14.61 0.46
C ALA A 381 -21.78 15.15 1.20
N GLU A 382 -21.83 15.05 2.53
CA GLU A 382 -22.95 15.53 3.34
C GLU A 382 -22.84 17.00 3.75
N ARG A 383 -21.65 17.45 4.17
CA ARG A 383 -21.43 18.77 4.78
C ARG A 383 -20.65 19.76 3.91
N GLY A 384 -20.12 19.32 2.77
CA GLY A 384 -19.41 20.17 1.82
C GLY A 384 -18.18 20.85 2.42
N VAL A 385 -18.09 22.18 2.21
CA VAL A 385 -16.90 22.98 2.52
C VAL A 385 -16.55 22.99 4.01
N ASP A 386 -17.55 22.95 4.91
CA ASP A 386 -17.30 22.97 6.35
C ASP A 386 -16.48 21.75 6.80
N ALA A 387 -16.82 20.55 6.32
CA ALA A 387 -16.05 19.34 6.57
C ALA A 387 -14.65 19.42 5.93
N ALA A 388 -14.55 19.95 4.70
CA ALA A 388 -13.26 20.12 4.04
C ALA A 388 -12.31 21.04 4.83
N LEU A 389 -12.82 22.13 5.43
CA LEU A 389 -12.06 23.03 6.29
C LEU A 389 -11.66 22.38 7.64
N GLU A 390 -12.52 21.55 8.22
CA GLU A 390 -12.20 20.78 9.45
C GLU A 390 -11.07 19.76 9.20
N PHE A 391 -11.15 19.03 8.09
CA PHE A 391 -10.08 18.11 7.70
C PHE A 391 -8.80 18.84 7.30
N GLY A 392 -8.91 19.99 6.60
CA GLY A 392 -7.75 20.84 6.29
C GLY A 392 -7.06 21.36 7.55
N ALA A 393 -7.81 21.77 8.58
CA ALA A 393 -7.22 22.15 9.87
C ALA A 393 -6.45 21.00 10.54
N THR A 394 -6.96 19.77 10.41
CA THR A 394 -6.34 18.56 10.96
C THR A 394 -5.10 18.13 10.18
N PHE A 395 -5.18 18.06 8.85
CA PHE A 395 -4.14 17.47 8.00
C PHE A 395 -3.13 18.50 7.48
N ASP A 396 -3.60 19.69 7.08
CA ASP A 396 -2.76 20.76 6.53
C ASP A 396 -2.34 21.77 7.63
N GLY A 397 -2.89 21.66 8.84
CA GLY A 397 -2.54 22.50 10.00
C GLY A 397 -2.97 23.96 9.87
N VAL A 398 -3.82 24.28 8.89
CA VAL A 398 -4.32 25.62 8.60
C VAL A 398 -5.78 25.55 8.16
N ARG A 399 -6.58 26.52 8.61
CA ARG A 399 -7.96 26.74 8.15
C ARG A 399 -8.00 28.09 7.45
N PRO A 400 -8.02 28.14 6.12
CA PRO A 400 -8.11 29.42 5.41
C PRO A 400 -9.46 30.09 5.68
N THR A 401 -9.51 31.41 5.53
CA THR A 401 -10.74 32.21 5.75
C THR A 401 -11.82 31.95 4.70
N SER A 402 -11.42 31.51 3.53
CA SER A 402 -12.27 30.99 2.46
C SER A 402 -11.53 29.86 1.76
N VAL A 403 -12.25 28.94 1.13
CA VAL A 403 -11.61 27.87 0.35
C VAL A 403 -11.32 28.36 -1.06
N ARG A 404 -12.20 29.13 -1.70
CA ARG A 404 -11.91 29.77 -2.98
C ARG A 404 -10.84 30.85 -2.79
N VAL A 405 -9.78 30.76 -3.58
CA VAL A 405 -8.67 31.71 -3.58
C VAL A 405 -9.14 32.99 -4.28
N PRO A 406 -9.00 34.18 -3.66
CA PRO A 406 -9.36 35.44 -4.31
C PRO A 406 -8.51 35.71 -5.56
N ALA A 407 -9.13 36.26 -6.61
CA ALA A 407 -8.43 36.58 -7.86
C ALA A 407 -7.26 37.58 -7.65
N THR A 408 -7.37 38.47 -6.66
CA THR A 408 -6.31 39.40 -6.27
C THR A 408 -5.07 38.68 -5.72
N VAL A 409 -5.25 37.56 -4.99
CA VAL A 409 -4.15 36.73 -4.49
C VAL A 409 -3.46 36.01 -5.64
N ILE A 410 -4.23 35.48 -6.60
CA ILE A 410 -3.69 34.84 -7.81
C ILE A 410 -2.87 35.83 -8.65
N ALA A 411 -3.41 37.04 -8.88
CA ALA A 411 -2.72 38.08 -9.64
C ALA A 411 -1.44 38.56 -8.94
N ALA A 412 -1.47 38.74 -7.61
CA ALA A 412 -0.29 39.11 -6.83
C ALA A 412 0.80 38.05 -6.91
N ALA A 413 0.43 36.76 -6.85
CA ALA A 413 1.39 35.67 -6.94
C ALA A 413 2.20 35.68 -8.25
N LEU A 414 1.57 36.05 -9.38
CA LEU A 414 2.29 36.23 -10.65
C LEU A 414 3.14 37.52 -10.68
N ALA A 415 2.62 38.62 -10.14
CA ALA A 415 3.34 39.89 -10.10
C ALA A 415 4.62 39.81 -9.27
N ASP A 416 4.61 39.03 -8.19
CA ASP A 416 5.73 38.86 -7.26
C ASP A 416 6.64 37.68 -7.61
N LEU A 417 6.31 36.89 -8.64
CA LEU A 417 7.10 35.74 -9.06
C LEU A 417 8.46 36.18 -9.64
N ASP A 418 9.52 35.43 -9.33
CA ASP A 418 10.82 35.60 -9.97
C ASP A 418 10.68 35.59 -11.51
N PRO A 419 11.11 36.65 -12.22
CA PRO A 419 11.00 36.73 -13.67
C PRO A 419 11.59 35.53 -14.41
N ALA A 420 12.69 34.94 -13.93
CA ALA A 420 13.30 33.78 -14.55
C ALA A 420 12.41 32.53 -14.43
N VAL A 421 11.72 32.37 -13.29
CA VAL A 421 10.74 31.29 -13.11
C VAL A 421 9.52 31.52 -13.99
N ALA A 422 9.03 32.76 -14.07
CA ALA A 422 7.91 33.12 -14.95
C ALA A 422 8.21 32.80 -16.43
N ASP A 423 9.42 33.15 -16.89
CA ASP A 423 9.85 32.86 -18.27
C ASP A 423 9.98 31.35 -18.54
N ALA A 424 10.49 30.58 -17.58
CA ALA A 424 10.55 29.12 -17.69
C ALA A 424 9.15 28.48 -17.77
N LEU A 425 8.20 28.95 -16.95
CA LEU A 425 6.81 28.49 -16.99
C LEU A 425 6.14 28.84 -18.33
N ARG A 426 6.38 30.04 -18.88
CA ARG A 426 5.86 30.43 -20.21
C ARG A 426 6.39 29.54 -21.33
N GLU A 427 7.67 29.20 -21.30
CA GLU A 427 8.28 28.29 -22.28
C GLU A 427 7.66 26.89 -22.18
N SER A 428 7.50 26.37 -20.96
CA SER A 428 6.83 25.09 -20.70
C SER A 428 5.39 25.09 -21.26
N ILE A 429 4.60 26.12 -20.95
CA ILE A 429 3.23 26.31 -21.47
C ILE A 429 3.24 26.33 -23.01
N THR A 430 4.16 27.09 -23.62
CA THR A 430 4.25 27.23 -25.07
C THR A 430 4.49 25.88 -25.75
N ARG A 431 5.40 25.07 -25.21
CA ARG A 431 5.72 23.75 -25.76
C ARG A 431 4.60 22.74 -25.51
N ALA A 432 4.03 22.73 -24.31
CA ALA A 432 2.90 21.87 -23.97
C ALA A 432 1.71 22.15 -24.90
N ARG A 433 1.36 23.42 -25.13
CA ARG A 433 0.28 23.80 -26.05
C ARG A 433 0.55 23.31 -27.46
N LYS A 434 1.79 23.46 -27.96
CA LYS A 434 2.16 23.00 -29.30
C LYS A 434 1.89 21.51 -29.48
N VAL A 435 2.36 20.67 -28.55
CA VAL A 435 2.18 19.21 -28.63
C VAL A 435 0.71 18.81 -28.48
N HIS A 436 -0.01 19.39 -27.52
CA HIS A 436 -1.41 19.02 -27.26
C HIS A 436 -2.37 19.55 -28.33
N ALA A 437 -2.07 20.68 -28.97
CA ALA A 437 -2.87 21.17 -30.12
C ALA A 437 -2.89 20.17 -31.28
N ASP A 438 -1.77 19.49 -31.55
CA ASP A 438 -1.66 18.45 -32.60
C ASP A 438 -2.46 17.17 -32.27
N GLN A 439 -2.90 17.00 -31.02
CA GLN A 439 -3.67 15.83 -30.57
C GLN A 439 -5.20 15.99 -30.74
N ARG A 440 -5.70 17.17 -31.11
CA ARG A 440 -7.14 17.44 -31.22
C ARG A 440 -7.81 16.49 -32.21
N ARG A 441 -8.94 15.91 -31.81
CA ARG A 441 -9.73 14.99 -32.65
C ARG A 441 -10.84 15.74 -33.39
N GLU A 442 -10.95 15.45 -34.68
CA GLU A 442 -12.05 15.91 -35.51
C GLU A 442 -13.17 14.86 -35.59
N THR A 443 -14.38 15.28 -35.97
CA THR A 443 -15.50 14.35 -36.18
C THR A 443 -15.21 13.48 -37.40
N SER A 444 -15.19 12.16 -37.22
CA SER A 444 -15.07 11.21 -38.33
C SER A 444 -16.46 10.83 -38.84
N ARG A 445 -16.59 10.60 -40.16
CA ARG A 445 -17.85 10.19 -40.80
C ARG A 445 -17.59 8.97 -41.67
N THR A 446 -18.30 7.88 -41.40
CA THR A 446 -18.20 6.63 -42.14
C THR A 446 -19.54 6.35 -42.82
N GLN A 447 -19.54 6.34 -44.15
CA GLN A 447 -20.67 5.83 -44.92
C GLN A 447 -20.62 4.30 -44.90
N VAL A 448 -21.62 3.68 -44.28
CA VAL A 448 -21.70 2.22 -44.13
C VAL A 448 -22.40 1.61 -45.35
N VAL A 449 -23.48 2.25 -45.79
CA VAL A 449 -24.25 1.94 -46.99
C VAL A 449 -24.73 3.25 -47.63
N ASP A 450 -25.27 3.19 -48.86
CA ASP A 450 -25.95 4.36 -49.43
C ASP A 450 -27.15 4.76 -48.55
N GLY A 451 -27.20 6.04 -48.17
CA GLY A 451 -28.23 6.54 -47.24
C GLY A 451 -28.01 6.19 -45.76
N GLY A 452 -26.97 5.43 -45.41
CA GLY A 452 -26.68 5.00 -44.04
C GLY A 452 -25.26 5.37 -43.58
N VAL A 453 -25.17 6.24 -42.57
CA VAL A 453 -23.94 6.83 -42.08
C VAL A 453 -23.82 6.70 -40.56
N VAL A 454 -22.61 6.42 -40.09
CA VAL A 454 -22.24 6.54 -38.68
C VAL A 454 -21.12 7.58 -38.57
N SER A 455 -21.32 8.60 -37.74
CA SER A 455 -20.30 9.61 -37.43
C SER A 455 -19.85 9.48 -35.98
N GLU A 456 -18.57 9.67 -35.70
CA GLU A 456 -18.05 9.74 -34.33
C GLU A 456 -17.71 11.19 -33.99
N LYS A 457 -18.54 11.80 -33.14
CA LYS A 457 -18.37 13.16 -32.66
C LYS A 457 -17.59 13.16 -31.34
N TRP A 458 -16.50 13.93 -31.29
CA TRP A 458 -15.71 14.13 -30.08
C TRP A 458 -16.20 15.36 -29.32
N ILE A 459 -16.63 15.17 -28.06
CA ILE A 459 -17.24 16.21 -27.23
C ILE A 459 -16.44 16.34 -25.94
N PRO A 460 -15.94 17.54 -25.56
CA PRO A 460 -15.27 17.71 -24.29
C PRO A 460 -16.20 17.48 -23.10
N VAL A 461 -15.64 17.05 -21.97
CA VAL A 461 -16.34 17.10 -20.68
C VAL A 461 -16.77 18.54 -20.38
N ARG A 462 -17.92 18.73 -19.71
CA ARG A 462 -18.46 20.08 -19.48
C ARG A 462 -17.58 20.82 -18.48
N ARG A 463 -17.20 20.13 -17.41
CA ARG A 463 -16.38 20.69 -16.32
C ARG A 463 -15.38 19.68 -15.80
N VAL A 464 -14.17 20.13 -15.49
CA VAL A 464 -13.09 19.29 -14.97
C VAL A 464 -12.49 19.85 -13.68
N GLY A 465 -12.17 18.96 -12.74
CA GLY A 465 -11.39 19.27 -11.54
C GLY A 465 -9.95 18.82 -11.70
N LEU A 466 -8.99 19.70 -11.45
CA LEU A 466 -7.57 19.44 -11.62
C LEU A 466 -6.91 19.47 -10.24
N TYR A 467 -6.50 18.31 -9.74
CA TYR A 467 -5.82 18.20 -8.46
C TYR A 467 -4.32 18.45 -8.64
N VAL A 468 -3.78 19.41 -7.89
CA VAL A 468 -2.35 19.77 -7.92
C VAL A 468 -1.75 19.54 -6.53
N PRO A 469 -0.76 18.64 -6.38
CA PRO A 469 -0.10 18.43 -5.10
C PRO A 469 0.58 19.68 -4.54
N GLY A 470 0.66 19.75 -3.21
CA GLY A 470 1.42 20.76 -2.48
C GLY A 470 1.89 20.23 -1.12
N GLY A 471 2.38 21.11 -0.24
CA GLY A 471 3.00 20.76 1.04
C GLY A 471 4.53 20.71 0.91
N ASN A 472 5.14 19.55 1.16
CA ASN A 472 6.61 19.39 1.14
C ASN A 472 7.22 19.54 -0.26
N ALA A 473 6.44 19.33 -1.32
CA ALA A 473 6.87 19.53 -2.69
C ALA A 473 5.82 20.35 -3.45
N VAL A 474 6.29 21.24 -4.31
CA VAL A 474 5.49 22.25 -5.00
C VAL A 474 5.72 22.11 -6.50
N TYR A 475 4.67 21.79 -7.25
CA TYR A 475 4.77 21.43 -8.67
C TYR A 475 3.93 22.35 -9.57
N PRO A 476 4.44 23.56 -9.92
CA PRO A 476 3.77 24.40 -10.90
C PRO A 476 3.73 23.73 -12.30
N SER A 477 4.65 22.81 -12.59
CA SER A 477 4.60 21.98 -13.79
C SER A 477 3.32 21.14 -13.87
N SER A 478 2.86 20.56 -12.76
CA SER A 478 1.60 19.79 -12.74
C SER A 478 0.35 20.62 -13.01
N VAL A 479 0.39 21.93 -12.74
CA VAL A 479 -0.66 22.86 -13.19
C VAL A 479 -0.72 22.87 -14.72
N ILE A 480 0.43 23.10 -15.36
CA ILE A 480 0.55 23.17 -16.82
C ILE A 480 0.09 21.86 -17.45
N MET A 481 0.59 20.73 -16.94
CA MET A 481 0.30 19.40 -17.49
C MET A 481 -1.17 18.98 -17.34
N ASN A 482 -1.91 19.54 -16.39
CA ASN A 482 -3.35 19.31 -16.28
C ASN A 482 -4.18 20.30 -17.10
N VAL A 483 -3.85 21.59 -17.02
CA VAL A 483 -4.67 22.67 -17.60
C VAL A 483 -4.55 22.73 -19.12
N VAL A 484 -3.33 22.63 -19.66
CA VAL A 484 -3.09 22.78 -21.10
C VAL A 484 -3.90 21.75 -21.93
N PRO A 485 -3.82 20.42 -21.69
CA PRO A 485 -4.61 19.48 -22.46
C PRO A 485 -6.13 19.67 -22.31
N ALA A 486 -6.61 20.09 -21.13
CA ALA A 486 -8.03 20.40 -20.93
C ALA A 486 -8.48 21.62 -21.77
N GLN A 487 -7.67 22.68 -21.82
CA GLN A 487 -7.93 23.84 -22.66
C GLN A 487 -7.84 23.50 -24.15
N GLU A 488 -6.85 22.70 -24.56
CA GLU A 488 -6.71 22.26 -25.95
C GLU A 488 -7.85 21.31 -26.39
N ALA A 489 -8.43 20.55 -25.46
CA ALA A 489 -9.65 19.78 -25.71
C ALA A 489 -10.92 20.65 -25.84
N GLY A 490 -10.86 21.93 -25.43
CA GLY A 490 -12.00 22.85 -25.44
C GLY A 490 -12.96 22.65 -24.27
N VAL A 491 -12.47 22.16 -23.12
CA VAL A 491 -13.27 22.08 -21.89
C VAL A 491 -13.74 23.49 -21.49
N GLY A 492 -15.05 23.65 -21.31
CA GLY A 492 -15.66 24.98 -21.11
C GLY A 492 -15.49 25.57 -19.71
N SER A 493 -15.18 24.75 -18.71
CA SER A 493 -15.02 25.16 -17.32
C SER A 493 -14.06 24.23 -16.58
N LEU A 494 -13.14 24.78 -15.80
CA LEU A 494 -12.20 23.99 -15.01
C LEU A 494 -11.97 24.64 -13.65
N VAL A 495 -11.59 23.83 -12.67
CA VAL A 495 -11.26 24.28 -11.31
C VAL A 495 -10.02 23.54 -10.83
N ILE A 496 -9.11 24.25 -10.14
CA ILE A 496 -7.92 23.65 -9.52
C ILE A 496 -8.15 23.48 -8.03
N ALA A 497 -7.83 22.30 -7.51
CA ALA A 497 -7.74 22.04 -6.08
C ALA A 497 -6.26 21.83 -5.69
N SER A 498 -5.78 22.60 -4.72
CA SER A 498 -4.42 22.48 -4.19
C SER A 498 -4.42 22.72 -2.68
N PRO A 499 -3.64 21.97 -1.87
CA PRO A 499 -3.65 22.12 -0.42
C PRO A 499 -3.29 23.54 0.03
N PRO A 500 -3.97 24.06 1.07
CA PRO A 500 -3.62 25.32 1.70
C PRO A 500 -2.28 25.19 2.45
N GLN A 501 -1.50 26.26 2.51
CA GLN A 501 -0.21 26.25 3.22
C GLN A 501 -0.13 27.37 4.25
N LYS A 502 0.24 27.00 5.48
CA LYS A 502 0.34 27.92 6.62
C LYS A 502 1.29 29.09 6.36
N ASP A 503 2.43 28.81 5.75
CA ASP A 503 3.47 29.81 5.46
C ASP A 503 3.04 30.83 4.38
N PHE A 504 1.97 30.54 3.65
CA PHE A 504 1.39 31.39 2.61
C PHE A 504 -0.01 31.88 2.96
N GLY A 505 -0.28 32.05 4.26
CA GLY A 505 -1.53 32.64 4.74
C GLY A 505 -2.77 31.76 4.56
N GLY A 506 -2.59 30.44 4.41
CA GLY A 506 -3.67 29.50 4.12
C GLY A 506 -3.95 29.32 2.64
N TRP A 507 -3.17 29.93 1.75
CA TRP A 507 -3.31 29.74 0.30
C TRP A 507 -2.37 28.66 -0.24
N PRO A 508 -2.66 28.11 -1.43
CA PRO A 508 -1.68 27.34 -2.18
C PRO A 508 -0.38 28.12 -2.41
N HIS A 509 0.70 27.40 -2.67
CA HIS A 509 2.01 28.02 -2.88
C HIS A 509 1.98 29.07 -4.01
N PRO A 510 2.63 30.25 -3.86
CA PRO A 510 2.58 31.33 -4.85
C PRO A 510 2.97 30.91 -6.28
N THR A 511 3.96 30.02 -6.44
CA THR A 511 4.35 29.52 -7.78
C THR A 511 3.25 28.70 -8.47
N ILE A 512 2.41 27.97 -7.71
CA ILE A 512 1.23 27.27 -8.24
C ILE A 512 0.22 28.31 -8.72
N LEU A 513 -0.10 29.29 -7.88
CA LEU A 513 -1.06 30.36 -8.21
C LEU A 513 -0.59 31.20 -9.41
N ALA A 514 0.70 31.50 -9.50
CA ALA A 514 1.28 32.20 -10.63
C ALA A 514 1.20 31.38 -11.93
N ALA A 515 1.38 30.05 -11.86
CA ALA A 515 1.16 29.18 -13.01
C ALA A 515 -0.32 29.17 -13.43
N CYS A 516 -1.26 29.15 -12.47
CA CYS A 516 -2.70 29.31 -12.75
C CYS A 516 -2.97 30.63 -13.48
N ALA A 517 -2.40 31.74 -12.99
CA ALA A 517 -2.55 33.06 -13.60
C ALA A 517 -2.01 33.11 -15.03
N LEU A 518 -0.84 32.51 -15.30
CA LEU A 518 -0.25 32.44 -16.66
C LEU A 518 -1.10 31.63 -17.65
N LEU A 519 -1.98 30.77 -17.15
CA LEU A 519 -2.87 29.92 -17.93
C LEU A 519 -4.31 30.44 -17.96
N ASP A 520 -4.55 31.65 -17.45
CA ASP A 520 -5.87 32.26 -17.32
C ASP A 520 -6.86 31.40 -16.51
N VAL A 521 -6.39 30.76 -15.44
CA VAL A 521 -7.22 30.01 -14.48
C VAL A 521 -7.50 30.86 -13.26
N ASP A 522 -8.77 31.23 -13.07
CA ASP A 522 -9.26 32.11 -12.00
C ASP A 522 -10.04 31.36 -10.90
N GLU A 523 -10.45 30.12 -11.14
CA GLU A 523 -11.12 29.27 -10.15
C GLU A 523 -10.13 28.28 -9.49
N VAL A 524 -9.56 28.70 -8.35
CA VAL A 524 -8.66 27.88 -7.54
C VAL A 524 -9.23 27.72 -6.14
N TRP A 525 -9.23 26.48 -5.63
CA TRP A 525 -9.73 26.11 -4.30
C TRP A 525 -8.57 25.58 -3.44
N ALA A 526 -8.38 26.22 -2.28
CA ALA A 526 -7.36 25.94 -1.29
C ALA A 526 -7.74 24.72 -0.43
N VAL A 527 -7.77 23.55 -1.07
CA VAL A 527 -8.14 22.26 -0.49
C VAL A 527 -7.29 21.15 -1.10
N GLY A 528 -6.72 20.27 -0.27
CA GLY A 528 -5.83 19.19 -0.69
C GLY A 528 -6.38 17.79 -0.41
N GLY A 529 -5.55 16.76 -0.55
CA GLY A 529 -5.85 15.40 -0.09
C GLY A 529 -7.13 14.77 -0.64
N ALA A 530 -7.67 13.83 0.13
CA ALA A 530 -8.96 13.21 -0.16
C ALA A 530 -10.11 14.23 -0.13
N GLN A 531 -9.97 15.26 0.71
CA GLN A 531 -10.96 16.30 0.87
C GLN A 531 -11.16 17.13 -0.39
N GLY A 532 -10.09 17.44 -1.12
CA GLY A 532 -10.16 18.14 -2.40
C GLY A 532 -10.84 17.31 -3.48
N VAL A 533 -10.53 16.01 -3.55
CA VAL A 533 -11.18 15.10 -4.51
C VAL A 533 -12.68 14.97 -4.23
N ALA A 534 -13.05 14.80 -2.95
CA ALA A 534 -14.45 14.70 -2.55
C ALA A 534 -15.21 16.00 -2.84
N LEU A 535 -14.62 17.16 -2.54
CA LEU A 535 -15.24 18.46 -2.77
C LEU A 535 -15.44 18.72 -4.27
N LEU A 536 -14.46 18.38 -5.11
CA LEU A 536 -14.61 18.43 -6.58
C LEU A 536 -15.72 17.51 -7.10
N THR A 537 -15.92 16.36 -6.44
CA THR A 537 -16.93 15.36 -6.84
C THR A 537 -18.35 15.81 -6.50
N TYR A 538 -18.57 16.30 -5.28
CA TYR A 538 -19.91 16.59 -4.76
C TYR A 538 -20.28 18.08 -4.79
N GLY A 539 -19.31 18.96 -5.02
CA GLY A 539 -19.50 20.40 -4.94
C GLY A 539 -19.61 20.90 -3.50
N GLY A 540 -19.86 22.20 -3.36
CA GLY A 540 -20.01 22.84 -2.05
C GLY A 540 -20.22 24.34 -2.16
N THR A 541 -20.65 24.97 -1.08
CA THR A 541 -20.73 26.44 -0.98
C THR A 541 -19.63 26.93 -0.07
N ASP A 542 -18.79 27.83 -0.56
CA ASP A 542 -17.70 28.40 0.22
C ASP A 542 -18.23 29.17 1.43
N THR A 543 -17.39 29.28 2.45
CA THR A 543 -17.65 30.15 3.60
C THR A 543 -17.62 31.62 3.19
N ASP A 544 -18.33 32.49 3.90
CA ASP A 544 -18.48 33.92 3.59
C ASP A 544 -17.14 34.67 3.46
N ALA A 545 -16.57 34.69 2.25
CA ALA A 545 -15.37 35.45 1.91
C ALA A 545 -15.70 36.93 1.64
N ALA A 546 -14.75 37.83 1.91
CA ALA A 546 -14.94 39.29 1.85
C ALA A 546 -15.30 39.86 0.45
N ASP A 547 -15.04 39.11 -0.63
CA ASP A 547 -15.23 39.55 -2.02
C ASP A 547 -16.33 38.81 -2.80
N ASP A 548 -16.77 37.62 -2.35
CA ASP A 548 -17.82 36.79 -2.98
C ASP A 548 -18.43 35.79 -1.96
N PRO A 549 -19.27 36.26 -1.01
CA PRO A 549 -19.88 35.39 -0.01
C PRO A 549 -20.83 34.38 -0.67
N GLY A 550 -20.58 33.09 -0.44
CA GLY A 550 -21.39 32.00 -1.00
C GLY A 550 -20.96 31.52 -2.39
N ALA A 551 -19.69 31.70 -2.78
CA ALA A 551 -19.16 31.12 -4.01
C ALA A 551 -19.43 29.61 -4.09
N ILE A 552 -20.07 29.16 -5.17
CA ILE A 552 -20.49 27.77 -5.36
C ILE A 552 -19.42 27.02 -6.14
N LEU A 553 -18.92 25.91 -5.59
CA LEU A 553 -18.24 24.89 -6.36
C LEU A 553 -19.28 23.98 -7.00
N ASP A 554 -19.49 24.15 -8.30
CA ASP A 554 -20.24 23.16 -9.08
C ASP A 554 -19.42 21.85 -9.19
N PRO A 555 -20.05 20.68 -9.02
CA PRO A 555 -19.38 19.39 -9.20
C PRO A 555 -18.87 19.24 -10.64
N VAL A 556 -17.76 18.52 -10.76
CA VAL A 556 -17.06 18.28 -12.03
C VAL A 556 -17.43 16.93 -12.62
N ASP A 557 -17.23 16.76 -13.94
CA ASP A 557 -17.52 15.49 -14.62
C ASP A 557 -16.29 14.56 -14.67
N LEU A 558 -15.10 15.11 -14.49
CA LEU A 558 -13.81 14.41 -14.55
C LEU A 558 -12.82 15.06 -13.56
N ILE A 559 -12.07 14.25 -12.82
CA ILE A 559 -10.98 14.69 -11.96
C ILE A 559 -9.65 14.13 -12.48
N THR A 560 -8.65 14.99 -12.70
CA THR A 560 -7.31 14.58 -13.12
C THR A 560 -6.23 15.10 -12.16
N GLY A 561 -5.02 14.58 -12.29
CA GLY A 561 -3.82 15.08 -11.62
C GLY A 561 -3.27 14.12 -10.57
N PRO A 562 -1.95 14.06 -10.39
CA PRO A 562 -1.30 13.09 -9.52
C PRO A 562 -1.56 13.40 -8.05
N GLY A 563 -1.37 12.43 -7.16
CA GLY A 563 -1.48 12.65 -5.72
C GLY A 563 -0.90 11.50 -4.93
N ASN A 564 -0.86 11.67 -3.61
CA ASN A 564 -0.45 10.60 -2.71
C ASN A 564 -1.53 9.49 -2.67
N ILE A 565 -1.24 8.42 -1.93
CA ILE A 565 -2.14 7.26 -1.82
C ILE A 565 -3.56 7.62 -1.35
N TYR A 566 -3.74 8.66 -0.52
CA TYR A 566 -5.05 9.11 -0.03
C TYR A 566 -5.86 9.80 -1.12
N VAL A 567 -5.21 10.59 -1.99
CA VAL A 567 -5.83 11.19 -3.18
C VAL A 567 -6.26 10.09 -4.15
N THR A 568 -5.39 9.11 -4.41
CA THR A 568 -5.70 7.97 -5.27
C THR A 568 -6.86 7.15 -4.71
N ALA A 569 -6.89 6.91 -3.40
CA ALA A 569 -8.00 6.22 -2.74
C ALA A 569 -9.32 7.00 -2.85
N ALA A 570 -9.30 8.32 -2.67
CA ALA A 570 -10.48 9.15 -2.84
C ALA A 570 -11.01 9.13 -4.28
N LYS A 571 -10.10 9.22 -5.28
CA LYS A 571 -10.46 9.06 -6.71
C LYS A 571 -11.13 7.72 -6.97
N ARG A 572 -10.58 6.63 -6.42
CA ARG A 572 -11.15 5.28 -6.55
C ARG A 572 -12.56 5.22 -5.95
N LEU A 573 -12.77 5.77 -4.76
CA LEU A 573 -14.08 5.81 -4.10
C LEU A 573 -15.11 6.64 -4.89
N CYS A 574 -14.67 7.73 -5.52
CA CYS A 574 -15.56 8.64 -6.26
C CYS A 574 -15.85 8.21 -7.71
N ARG A 575 -15.16 7.19 -8.24
CA ARG A 575 -15.23 6.75 -9.66
C ARG A 575 -16.64 6.37 -10.16
N GLY A 576 -17.58 6.09 -9.25
CA GLY A 576 -18.99 5.85 -9.60
C GLY A 576 -19.82 7.11 -9.86
N VAL A 577 -19.31 8.28 -9.46
CA VAL A 577 -19.99 9.59 -9.56
C VAL A 577 -19.29 10.51 -10.55
N VAL A 578 -17.95 10.48 -10.57
CA VAL A 578 -17.10 11.33 -11.42
C VAL A 578 -16.09 10.50 -12.19
N GLY A 579 -15.70 10.93 -13.39
CA GLY A 579 -14.59 10.32 -14.13
C GLY A 579 -13.26 10.57 -13.42
N ILE A 580 -12.29 9.68 -13.60
CA ILE A 580 -10.90 9.87 -13.17
C ILE A 580 -9.95 9.54 -14.32
N ASP A 581 -8.77 10.15 -14.35
CA ASP A 581 -7.68 9.86 -15.28
C ASP A 581 -7.09 8.46 -15.04
N SER A 582 -6.42 8.27 -13.91
CA SER A 582 -5.75 7.02 -13.53
C SER A 582 -5.54 6.95 -12.02
N GLU A 583 -5.29 5.75 -11.53
CA GLU A 583 -4.88 5.53 -10.14
C GLU A 583 -3.36 5.63 -10.05
N ALA A 584 -2.86 6.77 -9.58
CA ALA A 584 -1.43 7.00 -9.42
C ALA A 584 -0.88 6.21 -8.23
N GLY A 585 0.22 5.51 -8.46
CA GLY A 585 1.11 4.92 -7.45
C GLY A 585 2.43 5.71 -7.35
N PRO A 586 3.48 5.12 -6.77
CA PRO A 586 4.78 5.75 -6.67
C PRO A 586 5.36 5.95 -8.06
N THR A 587 6.06 7.06 -8.22
CA THR A 587 6.68 7.40 -9.50
C THR A 587 7.83 6.43 -9.81
N GLU A 588 7.98 6.04 -11.09
CA GLU A 588 8.93 5.02 -11.52
C GLU A 588 9.67 5.40 -12.82
N ILE A 589 10.97 5.06 -12.88
CA ILE A 589 11.80 5.12 -14.09
C ILE A 589 12.35 3.72 -14.38
N ALA A 590 12.29 3.31 -15.64
CA ALA A 590 13.06 2.19 -16.16
C ALA A 590 13.99 2.69 -17.27
N ILE A 591 15.21 2.17 -17.33
CA ILE A 591 16.19 2.47 -18.37
C ILE A 591 16.57 1.16 -19.05
N LEU A 592 16.34 1.03 -20.36
CA LEU A 592 16.90 -0.04 -21.17
C LEU A 592 18.21 0.45 -21.81
N ALA A 593 19.34 -0.13 -21.40
CA ALA A 593 20.65 0.30 -21.84
C ALA A 593 21.53 -0.85 -22.34
N ASP A 594 22.31 -0.58 -23.39
CA ASP A 594 23.39 -1.46 -23.86
C ASP A 594 24.76 -0.94 -23.38
N ASP A 595 25.82 -1.72 -23.61
CA ASP A 595 27.20 -1.40 -23.23
C ASP A 595 27.78 -0.10 -23.85
N SER A 596 27.05 0.60 -24.72
CA SER A 596 27.47 1.92 -25.23
C SER A 596 27.02 3.09 -24.36
N ALA A 597 26.12 2.87 -23.40
CA ALA A 597 25.59 3.92 -22.53
C ALA A 597 26.65 4.48 -21.57
N ASP A 598 26.52 5.77 -21.23
CA ASP A 598 27.37 6.41 -20.23
C ASP A 598 26.82 6.17 -18.82
N ALA A 599 27.58 5.43 -18.00
CA ALA A 599 27.16 5.08 -16.64
C ALA A 599 26.92 6.30 -15.73
N GLY A 600 27.60 7.42 -15.98
CA GLY A 600 27.42 8.67 -15.25
C GLY A 600 26.06 9.31 -15.55
N ILE A 601 25.65 9.31 -16.83
CA ILE A 601 24.32 9.77 -17.26
C ILE A 601 23.25 8.87 -16.64
N LEU A 602 23.36 7.54 -16.79
CA LEU A 602 22.37 6.61 -16.24
C LEU A 602 22.21 6.78 -14.72
N ALA A 603 23.31 6.96 -13.99
CA ALA A 603 23.26 7.22 -12.56
C ALA A 603 22.50 8.51 -12.23
N SER A 604 22.69 9.59 -13.01
CA SER A 604 21.96 10.85 -12.83
C SER A 604 20.46 10.67 -13.07
N ASP A 605 20.06 9.93 -14.11
CA ASP A 605 18.65 9.71 -14.45
C ASP A 605 17.95 8.79 -13.43
N LEU A 606 18.65 7.78 -12.89
CA LEU A 606 18.12 6.97 -11.79
C LEU A 606 17.93 7.81 -10.51
N ILE A 607 18.86 8.73 -10.22
CA ILE A 607 18.79 9.65 -9.07
C ILE A 607 17.65 10.66 -9.21
N SER A 608 17.43 11.23 -10.41
CA SER A 608 16.38 12.23 -10.63
C SER A 608 15.01 11.67 -10.28
N GLN A 609 14.78 10.38 -10.48
CA GLN A 609 13.54 9.74 -10.04
C GLN A 609 13.52 9.40 -8.56
N ALA A 610 14.62 8.83 -8.04
CA ALA A 610 14.75 8.43 -6.65
C ALA A 610 14.63 9.61 -5.67
N GLU A 611 14.88 10.84 -6.13
CA GLU A 611 14.70 12.02 -5.29
C GLU A 611 13.24 12.45 -5.11
N HIS A 612 12.26 11.88 -5.82
CA HIS A 612 10.86 12.28 -5.62
C HIS A 612 10.32 11.81 -4.26
N ASP A 613 10.48 10.52 -3.96
CA ASP A 613 9.91 9.88 -2.77
C ASP A 613 10.71 8.63 -2.38
N VAL A 614 10.66 8.22 -1.12
CA VAL A 614 11.33 7.00 -0.63
C VAL A 614 10.77 5.71 -1.25
N LEU A 615 9.55 5.75 -1.80
CA LEU A 615 8.91 4.66 -2.54
C LEU A 615 9.13 4.76 -4.06
N ALA A 616 9.80 5.79 -4.56
CA ALA A 616 10.10 5.92 -5.99
C ALA A 616 10.98 4.75 -6.45
N ALA A 617 10.72 4.26 -7.66
CA ALA A 617 11.38 3.09 -8.24
C ALA A 617 12.33 3.51 -9.36
N SER A 618 13.57 3.03 -9.31
CA SER A 618 14.60 3.27 -10.33
C SER A 618 15.19 1.94 -10.80
N VAL A 619 14.94 1.58 -12.05
CA VAL A 619 15.29 0.26 -12.61
C VAL A 619 16.19 0.40 -13.83
N LEU A 620 17.34 -0.26 -13.82
CA LEU A 620 18.19 -0.42 -15.00
C LEU A 620 17.99 -1.83 -15.58
N VAL A 621 17.76 -1.94 -16.88
CA VAL A 621 17.69 -3.20 -17.63
C VAL A 621 18.84 -3.21 -18.61
N THR A 622 19.74 -4.18 -18.52
CA THR A 622 20.91 -4.25 -19.39
C THR A 622 21.43 -5.68 -19.56
N ASP A 623 22.05 -5.96 -20.71
CA ASP A 623 22.80 -7.19 -20.97
C ASP A 623 24.27 -7.12 -20.54
N SER A 624 24.74 -5.93 -20.13
CA SER A 624 26.14 -5.66 -19.80
C SER A 624 26.37 -5.58 -18.29
N VAL A 625 27.05 -6.58 -17.73
CA VAL A 625 27.48 -6.58 -16.32
C VAL A 625 28.45 -5.44 -16.05
N ASP A 626 29.36 -5.15 -16.99
CA ASP A 626 30.37 -4.09 -16.83
C ASP A 626 29.72 -2.70 -16.73
N LEU A 627 28.69 -2.44 -17.56
CA LEU A 627 27.91 -1.20 -17.45
C LEU A 627 27.20 -1.13 -16.10
N ALA A 628 26.58 -2.23 -15.71
CA ALA A 628 25.88 -2.39 -14.45
C ALA A 628 26.78 -2.06 -13.25
N ASP A 629 28.02 -2.53 -13.23
CA ASP A 629 29.01 -2.27 -12.19
C ASP A 629 29.50 -0.81 -12.25
N ALA A 630 29.68 -0.26 -13.45
CA ALA A 630 30.06 1.13 -13.63
C ALA A 630 28.97 2.11 -13.11
N VAL A 631 27.69 1.77 -13.28
CA VAL A 631 26.56 2.55 -12.76
C VAL A 631 26.55 2.56 -11.23
N ASP A 632 26.80 1.42 -10.56
CA ASP A 632 26.92 1.39 -9.09
C ASP A 632 28.03 2.34 -8.59
N VAL A 633 29.19 2.36 -9.26
CA VAL A 633 30.30 3.28 -8.91
C VAL A 633 29.91 4.74 -9.11
N ALA A 634 29.20 5.05 -10.20
CA ALA A 634 28.71 6.39 -10.48
C ALA A 634 27.65 6.85 -9.47
N LEU A 635 26.71 5.97 -9.11
CA LEU A 635 25.69 6.22 -8.09
C LEU A 635 26.29 6.51 -6.72
N ASP A 636 27.27 5.72 -6.26
CA ASP A 636 27.97 5.94 -4.98
C ASP A 636 28.56 7.36 -4.91
N THR A 637 29.14 7.82 -6.02
CA THR A 637 29.73 9.16 -6.14
C THR A 637 28.66 10.26 -6.18
N GLN A 638 27.64 10.12 -7.02
CA GLN A 638 26.63 11.17 -7.26
C GLN A 638 25.62 11.30 -6.12
N VAL A 639 25.20 10.20 -5.51
CA VAL A 639 24.32 10.21 -4.33
C VAL A 639 25.01 10.87 -3.14
N ALA A 640 26.32 10.68 -2.98
CA ALA A 640 27.08 11.42 -1.97
C ALA A 640 27.07 12.94 -2.22
N ALA A 641 26.91 13.41 -3.47
CA ALA A 641 26.89 14.83 -3.79
C ALA A 641 25.49 15.49 -3.75
N THR A 642 24.40 14.70 -3.81
CA THR A 642 23.04 15.26 -3.84
C THR A 642 22.57 15.81 -2.49
N LYS A 643 21.72 16.85 -2.55
CA LYS A 643 21.11 17.49 -1.38
C LYS A 643 20.19 16.52 -0.62
N HIS A 644 19.46 15.68 -1.34
CA HIS A 644 18.44 14.78 -0.77
C HIS A 644 18.96 13.37 -0.56
N ARG A 645 20.22 13.24 -0.13
CA ARG A 645 20.96 11.97 -0.02
C ARG A 645 20.16 10.87 0.67
N GLU A 646 19.62 11.11 1.87
CA GLU A 646 18.92 10.08 2.64
C GLU A 646 17.69 9.51 1.91
N ARG A 647 16.88 10.38 1.29
CA ARG A 647 15.69 9.97 0.51
C ARG A 647 16.10 9.17 -0.72
N VAL A 648 17.08 9.67 -1.48
CA VAL A 648 17.61 9.01 -2.68
C VAL A 648 18.22 7.65 -2.33
N THR A 649 19.05 7.56 -1.29
CA THR A 649 19.61 6.30 -0.80
C THR A 649 18.51 5.31 -0.44
N THR A 650 17.49 5.75 0.31
CA THR A 650 16.37 4.89 0.71
C THR A 650 15.61 4.33 -0.51
N ALA A 651 15.35 5.17 -1.51
CA ALA A 651 14.66 4.77 -2.73
C ALA A 651 15.49 3.79 -3.58
N LEU A 652 16.80 4.03 -3.72
CA LEU A 652 17.70 3.19 -4.52
C LEU A 652 18.04 1.86 -3.83
N SER A 653 18.15 1.82 -2.49
CA SER A 653 18.42 0.59 -1.75
C SER A 653 17.16 -0.24 -1.47
N GLY A 654 15.98 0.31 -1.74
CA GLY A 654 14.70 -0.36 -1.52
C GLY A 654 14.40 -1.44 -2.56
N LYS A 655 13.48 -2.36 -2.22
CA LYS A 655 13.04 -3.46 -3.10
C LYS A 655 12.42 -3.02 -4.44
N GLN A 656 12.08 -1.74 -4.56
CA GLN A 656 11.49 -1.15 -5.76
C GLN A 656 12.51 -0.77 -6.82
N SER A 657 13.79 -0.67 -6.46
CA SER A 657 14.88 -0.27 -7.34
C SER A 657 15.84 -1.45 -7.55
N GLY A 658 16.55 -1.46 -8.67
CA GLY A 658 17.47 -2.55 -8.96
C GLY A 658 17.95 -2.57 -10.40
N VAL A 659 18.83 -3.54 -10.68
CA VAL A 659 19.33 -3.82 -12.01
C VAL A 659 18.85 -5.20 -12.44
N VAL A 660 18.20 -5.27 -13.59
CA VAL A 660 17.76 -6.51 -14.24
C VAL A 660 18.77 -6.86 -15.32
N LEU A 661 19.50 -7.96 -15.12
CA LEU A 661 20.45 -8.47 -16.10
C LEU A 661 19.73 -9.43 -17.05
N VAL A 662 19.89 -9.21 -18.35
CA VAL A 662 19.26 -9.99 -19.42
C VAL A 662 20.30 -10.52 -20.40
N ASP A 663 19.93 -11.49 -21.24
CA ASP A 663 20.87 -12.08 -22.20
C ASP A 663 21.19 -11.14 -23.37
N ASP A 664 20.20 -10.38 -23.81
CA ASP A 664 20.27 -9.50 -24.97
C ASP A 664 19.14 -8.46 -24.99
N LEU A 665 19.12 -7.65 -26.04
CA LEU A 665 18.10 -6.63 -26.30
C LEU A 665 16.67 -7.19 -26.39
N GLU A 666 16.47 -8.39 -26.92
CA GLU A 666 15.14 -8.99 -27.06
C GLU A 666 14.56 -9.34 -25.69
N ALA A 667 15.39 -9.93 -24.82
CA ALA A 667 15.04 -10.16 -23.43
C ALA A 667 14.82 -8.83 -22.67
N GLY A 668 15.62 -7.81 -22.97
CA GLY A 668 15.44 -6.45 -22.43
C GLY A 668 14.10 -5.82 -22.80
N LEU A 669 13.69 -5.92 -24.07
CA LEU A 669 12.38 -5.47 -24.55
C LEU A 669 11.23 -6.19 -23.85
N ALA A 670 11.33 -7.52 -23.72
CA ALA A 670 10.33 -8.31 -23.00
C ALA A 670 10.21 -7.91 -21.52
N VAL A 671 11.33 -7.57 -20.87
CA VAL A 671 11.36 -7.06 -19.50
C VAL A 671 10.69 -5.70 -19.40
N VAL A 672 11.05 -4.72 -20.24
CA VAL A 672 10.46 -3.37 -20.13
C VAL A 672 8.98 -3.35 -20.48
N ASP A 673 8.54 -4.19 -21.44
CA ASP A 673 7.12 -4.34 -21.75
C ASP A 673 6.34 -5.03 -20.62
N ALA A 674 6.93 -6.03 -19.96
CA ALA A 674 6.34 -6.65 -18.78
C ALA A 674 6.26 -5.67 -17.61
N TYR A 675 7.31 -4.85 -17.46
CA TYR A 675 7.43 -3.81 -16.45
C TYR A 675 6.40 -2.69 -16.68
N ALA A 676 6.24 -2.22 -17.91
CA ALA A 676 5.34 -1.15 -18.30
C ALA A 676 5.51 0.10 -17.42
N ALA A 677 6.69 0.72 -17.54
CA ALA A 677 7.09 1.84 -16.70
C ALA A 677 6.23 3.08 -16.95
N GLU A 678 6.12 3.94 -15.94
CA GLU A 678 5.70 5.33 -16.09
C GLU A 678 6.61 6.06 -17.08
N HIS A 679 7.92 6.10 -16.78
CA HIS A 679 8.95 6.65 -17.67
C HIS A 679 9.91 5.55 -18.13
N LEU A 680 10.11 5.42 -19.44
CA LEU A 680 11.08 4.50 -20.03
C LEU A 680 12.14 5.27 -20.82
N GLU A 681 13.40 5.15 -20.42
CA GLU A 681 14.52 5.60 -21.24
C GLU A 681 15.11 4.46 -22.08
N ILE A 682 15.49 4.79 -23.31
CA ILE A 682 16.20 3.89 -24.21
C ILE A 682 17.58 4.48 -24.47
N GLN A 683 18.59 3.88 -23.85
CA GLN A 683 20.00 4.31 -23.87
C GLN A 683 20.83 3.26 -24.60
N THR A 684 20.53 3.04 -25.89
CA THR A 684 21.19 2.05 -26.75
C THR A 684 21.77 2.70 -28.02
N ARG A 685 22.63 1.98 -28.75
CA ARG A 685 23.22 2.50 -30.00
C ARG A 685 22.21 2.91 -31.06
N ASP A 686 21.06 2.22 -31.14
CA ASP A 686 19.97 2.49 -32.08
C ASP A 686 18.66 2.78 -31.33
N ALA A 687 18.73 3.72 -30.39
CA ALA A 687 17.64 4.01 -29.45
C ALA A 687 16.28 4.26 -30.13
N ALA A 688 16.26 4.92 -31.29
CA ALA A 688 15.02 5.22 -32.00
C ALA A 688 14.33 3.95 -32.54
N SER A 689 15.09 3.04 -33.14
CA SER A 689 14.59 1.75 -33.62
C SER A 689 14.12 0.86 -32.47
N VAL A 690 14.84 0.87 -31.34
CA VAL A 690 14.46 0.13 -30.14
C VAL A 690 13.17 0.69 -29.52
N ALA A 691 13.05 2.02 -29.44
CA ALA A 691 11.85 2.68 -28.91
C ALA A 691 10.58 2.33 -29.69
N ASP A 692 10.64 2.22 -31.02
CA ASP A 692 9.50 1.84 -31.88
C ASP A 692 8.96 0.43 -31.59
N ARG A 693 9.77 -0.42 -30.95
CA ARG A 693 9.45 -1.82 -30.62
C ARG A 693 8.83 -1.98 -29.24
N VAL A 694 8.84 -0.94 -28.41
CA VAL A 694 8.24 -0.96 -27.07
C VAL A 694 6.72 -0.89 -27.20
N HIS A 695 6.02 -1.76 -26.49
CA HIS A 695 4.56 -1.80 -26.45
C HIS A 695 3.96 -1.14 -25.22
N ASN A 696 4.63 -1.18 -24.06
CA ASN A 696 4.09 -0.66 -22.81
C ASN A 696 5.05 0.32 -22.13
N ALA A 697 4.72 1.61 -22.16
CA ALA A 697 5.36 2.67 -21.37
C ALA A 697 4.42 3.87 -21.29
N GLY A 698 4.49 4.66 -20.20
CA GLY A 698 3.76 5.92 -20.10
C GLY A 698 4.35 6.98 -21.05
N ALA A 699 5.67 7.19 -20.98
CA ALA A 699 6.44 7.99 -21.92
C ALA A 699 7.79 7.32 -22.24
N ILE A 700 8.24 7.45 -23.49
CA ILE A 700 9.52 6.89 -23.96
C ILE A 700 10.48 8.03 -24.30
N PHE A 701 11.68 7.94 -23.76
CA PHE A 701 12.75 8.91 -23.84
C PHE A 701 13.92 8.31 -24.62
N VAL A 702 14.28 8.94 -25.74
CA VAL A 702 15.11 8.29 -26.78
C VAL A 702 16.52 8.88 -26.81
N GLY A 703 17.48 8.11 -26.31
CA GLY A 703 18.90 8.43 -26.34
C GLY A 703 19.37 9.43 -25.27
N PRO A 704 20.67 9.76 -25.27
CA PRO A 704 21.35 10.39 -24.12
C PRO A 704 21.02 11.87 -23.88
N TYR A 705 20.23 12.50 -24.74
CA TYR A 705 19.89 13.92 -24.65
C TYR A 705 18.40 14.17 -24.38
N ALA A 706 17.66 13.12 -24.04
CA ALA A 706 16.25 13.19 -23.70
C ALA A 706 16.01 12.63 -22.29
N PRO A 707 16.59 13.19 -21.22
CA PRO A 707 16.35 12.69 -19.87
C PRO A 707 14.88 12.88 -19.47
N VAL A 708 14.37 12.07 -18.54
CA VAL A 708 13.00 12.21 -18.00
C VAL A 708 12.71 13.65 -17.53
N SER A 709 13.68 14.32 -16.92
CA SER A 709 13.54 15.71 -16.47
C SER A 709 13.17 16.69 -17.60
N LEU A 710 13.58 16.43 -18.86
CA LEU A 710 13.13 17.23 -19.99
C LEU A 710 11.61 17.07 -20.19
N GLY A 711 11.11 15.83 -20.11
CA GLY A 711 9.69 15.48 -20.19
C GLY A 711 8.84 16.12 -19.09
N ASP A 712 9.36 16.09 -17.85
CA ASP A 712 8.65 16.60 -16.67
C ASP A 712 8.39 18.11 -16.70
N TYR A 713 9.21 18.85 -17.45
CA TYR A 713 9.18 20.31 -17.43
C TYR A 713 8.92 20.94 -18.79
N CYS A 714 9.67 20.58 -19.85
CA CYS A 714 9.82 21.44 -21.02
C CYS A 714 9.94 20.71 -22.37
N ALA A 715 9.64 19.41 -22.46
CA ALA A 715 9.54 18.71 -23.75
C ALA A 715 8.27 19.10 -24.51
N GLY A 716 7.18 19.31 -23.75
CA GLY A 716 5.82 19.49 -24.25
C GLY A 716 4.96 18.23 -24.13
N SER A 717 5.55 17.06 -23.85
CA SER A 717 4.86 15.86 -23.40
C SER A 717 4.19 16.08 -22.03
N ASN A 718 3.33 15.15 -21.63
CA ASN A 718 2.65 15.19 -20.34
C ASN A 718 3.34 14.28 -19.31
N HIS A 719 3.54 14.77 -18.09
CA HIS A 719 4.15 13.98 -17.00
C HIS A 719 3.12 13.32 -16.06
N VAL A 720 1.82 13.53 -16.28
CA VAL A 720 0.78 12.84 -15.53
C VAL A 720 0.59 11.49 -16.21
N LEU A 721 1.38 10.52 -15.77
CA LEU A 721 1.54 9.24 -16.44
C LEU A 721 1.03 8.07 -15.58
N PRO A 722 0.65 6.96 -16.23
CA PRO A 722 0.26 5.74 -15.54
C PRO A 722 1.47 5.07 -14.87
N THR A 723 1.39 4.82 -13.57
CA THR A 723 2.46 4.18 -12.79
C THR A 723 2.11 2.72 -12.43
N SER A 724 3.01 2.04 -11.73
CA SER A 724 2.77 0.71 -11.13
C SER A 724 2.36 -0.35 -12.16
N GLY A 725 2.85 -0.21 -13.39
CA GLY A 725 2.55 -1.14 -14.48
C GLY A 725 1.18 -0.94 -15.12
N SER A 726 0.49 0.16 -14.80
CA SER A 726 -0.79 0.50 -15.42
C SER A 726 -0.64 1.01 -16.85
N ALA A 727 0.56 1.37 -17.30
CA ALA A 727 0.84 1.73 -18.70
C ALA A 727 0.50 0.62 -19.72
N ARG A 728 0.23 -0.62 -19.25
CA ARG A 728 -0.31 -1.72 -20.07
C ARG A 728 -1.75 -1.51 -20.55
N PHE A 729 -2.51 -0.65 -19.86
CA PHE A 729 -3.94 -0.46 -20.13
C PHE A 729 -4.43 0.98 -19.91
N ALA A 730 -3.58 1.85 -19.40
CA ALA A 730 -3.84 3.28 -19.21
C ALA A 730 -2.84 4.10 -20.03
N SER A 731 -3.24 5.30 -20.41
CA SER A 731 -2.41 6.25 -21.15
C SER A 731 -2.05 7.44 -20.26
N GLY A 732 -0.96 8.13 -20.62
CA GLY A 732 -0.69 9.45 -20.07
C GLY A 732 -1.81 10.44 -20.33
N LEU A 733 -1.92 11.44 -19.46
CA LEU A 733 -2.89 12.52 -19.61
C LEU A 733 -2.67 13.24 -20.95
N SER A 734 -3.75 13.46 -21.69
CA SER A 734 -3.69 14.02 -23.04
C SER A 734 -5.01 14.73 -23.38
N VAL A 735 -5.09 15.35 -24.57
CA VAL A 735 -6.35 15.94 -25.05
C VAL A 735 -7.49 14.91 -25.07
N GLN A 736 -7.18 13.66 -25.38
CA GLN A 736 -8.14 12.57 -25.45
C GLN A 736 -8.82 12.28 -24.10
N THR A 737 -8.11 12.46 -22.99
CA THR A 737 -8.65 12.23 -21.65
C THR A 737 -9.88 13.09 -21.37
N PHE A 738 -9.95 14.28 -21.95
CA PHE A 738 -11.03 15.24 -21.74
C PHE A 738 -12.15 15.11 -22.77
N LEU A 739 -12.06 14.20 -23.74
CA LEU A 739 -13.01 14.05 -24.83
C LEU A 739 -13.83 12.75 -24.71
N LYS A 740 -15.11 12.82 -25.11
CA LYS A 740 -16.02 11.68 -25.22
C LYS A 740 -16.37 11.46 -26.70
N GLY A 741 -16.16 10.24 -27.19
CA GLY A 741 -16.60 9.82 -28.52
C GLY A 741 -18.08 9.44 -28.49
N VAL A 742 -18.90 10.06 -29.34
CA VAL A 742 -20.34 9.81 -29.44
C VAL A 742 -20.69 9.43 -30.87
N HIS A 743 -21.26 8.24 -31.05
CA HIS A 743 -21.78 7.80 -32.34
C HIS A 743 -23.10 8.49 -32.67
N VAL A 744 -23.16 9.12 -33.85
CA VAL A 744 -24.36 9.66 -34.46
C VAL A 744 -24.72 8.77 -35.64
N ILE A 745 -25.86 8.11 -35.55
CA ILE A 745 -26.34 7.14 -36.55
C ILE A 745 -27.44 7.81 -37.37
N ASP A 746 -27.20 7.94 -38.66
CA ASP A 746 -28.07 8.64 -39.60
C ASP A 746 -28.39 7.71 -40.78
N TYR A 747 -29.62 7.23 -40.85
CA TYR A 747 -30.10 6.30 -41.87
C TYR A 747 -31.38 6.84 -42.48
N ASP A 748 -31.42 6.88 -43.81
CA ASP A 748 -32.66 7.10 -44.53
C ASP A 748 -33.54 5.83 -44.59
N GLU A 749 -34.75 6.00 -45.13
CA GLU A 749 -35.72 4.93 -45.24
C GLU A 749 -35.22 3.76 -46.11
N ALA A 750 -34.49 4.04 -47.20
CA ALA A 750 -34.01 3.03 -48.12
C ALA A 750 -32.90 2.18 -47.49
N ALA A 751 -31.95 2.83 -46.84
CA ALA A 751 -30.86 2.20 -46.10
C ALA A 751 -31.39 1.30 -44.97
N LEU A 752 -32.40 1.77 -44.21
CA LEU A 752 -33.00 0.94 -43.17
C LEU A 752 -33.76 -0.26 -43.75
N ARG A 753 -34.50 -0.05 -44.84
CA ARG A 753 -35.28 -1.12 -45.49
C ARG A 753 -34.39 -2.27 -45.96
N GLU A 754 -33.18 -1.98 -46.45
CA GLU A 754 -32.22 -3.00 -46.90
C GLU A 754 -31.80 -3.99 -45.80
N VAL A 755 -31.73 -3.52 -44.55
CA VAL A 755 -31.25 -4.31 -43.40
C VAL A 755 -32.36 -4.75 -42.44
N ALA A 756 -33.59 -4.28 -42.63
CA ALA A 756 -34.70 -4.46 -41.70
C ALA A 756 -34.93 -5.93 -41.29
N ASP A 757 -35.01 -6.84 -42.26
CA ASP A 757 -35.25 -8.26 -42.00
C ASP A 757 -34.11 -8.90 -41.19
N LYS A 758 -32.87 -8.46 -41.39
CA LYS A 758 -31.70 -8.94 -40.63
C LYS A 758 -31.77 -8.46 -39.18
N VAL A 759 -32.08 -7.18 -38.96
CA VAL A 759 -32.24 -6.63 -37.60
C VAL A 759 -33.38 -7.33 -36.86
N VAL A 760 -34.50 -7.56 -37.53
CA VAL A 760 -35.65 -8.28 -36.98
C VAL A 760 -35.28 -9.73 -36.65
N THR A 761 -34.58 -10.43 -37.56
CA THR A 761 -34.13 -11.81 -37.34
C THR A 761 -33.22 -11.92 -36.12
N LEU A 762 -32.28 -10.97 -35.94
CA LEU A 762 -31.42 -10.93 -34.76
C LEU A 762 -32.22 -10.63 -33.49
N ALA A 763 -33.13 -9.67 -33.53
CA ALA A 763 -34.00 -9.36 -32.40
C ALA A 763 -34.86 -10.55 -31.97
N ASP A 764 -35.43 -11.30 -32.92
CA ASP A 764 -36.22 -12.49 -32.62
C ASP A 764 -35.34 -13.63 -32.07
N ALA A 765 -34.11 -13.80 -32.59
CA ALA A 765 -33.15 -14.79 -32.09
C ALA A 765 -32.66 -14.48 -30.66
N GLU A 766 -32.61 -13.21 -30.28
CA GLU A 766 -32.24 -12.73 -28.95
C GLU A 766 -33.44 -12.62 -27.98
N ASP A 767 -34.65 -13.00 -28.42
CA ASP A 767 -35.91 -12.86 -27.65
C ASP A 767 -36.20 -11.40 -27.22
N LEU A 768 -35.96 -10.46 -28.13
CA LEU A 768 -36.15 -9.03 -27.95
C LEU A 768 -37.22 -8.49 -28.92
N PRO A 769 -38.49 -8.93 -28.83
CA PRO A 769 -39.52 -8.62 -29.84
C PRO A 769 -39.77 -7.11 -30.02
N GLY A 770 -39.64 -6.31 -28.95
CA GLY A 770 -39.76 -4.86 -29.03
C GLY A 770 -38.71 -4.17 -29.91
N HIS A 771 -37.51 -4.75 -30.05
CA HIS A 771 -36.48 -4.23 -30.96
C HIS A 771 -36.88 -4.47 -32.42
N GLY A 772 -37.37 -5.68 -32.74
CA GLY A 772 -37.89 -6.00 -34.06
C GLY A 772 -39.10 -5.15 -34.43
N ASP A 773 -40.03 -4.97 -33.49
CA ASP A 773 -41.23 -4.16 -33.68
C ASP A 773 -40.90 -2.69 -33.94
N ALA A 774 -39.87 -2.14 -33.30
CA ALA A 774 -39.41 -0.78 -33.60
C ALA A 774 -39.05 -0.62 -35.08
N VAL A 775 -38.37 -1.61 -35.69
CA VAL A 775 -38.06 -1.59 -37.13
C VAL A 775 -39.32 -1.79 -37.96
N ARG A 776 -40.13 -2.80 -37.66
CA ARG A 776 -41.37 -3.12 -38.40
C ARG A 776 -42.33 -1.92 -38.46
N GLN A 777 -42.49 -1.18 -37.36
CA GLN A 777 -43.39 -0.02 -37.28
C GLN A 777 -43.04 1.10 -38.25
N ARG A 778 -41.76 1.25 -38.63
CA ARG A 778 -41.33 2.27 -39.61
C ARG A 778 -41.86 1.99 -41.02
N PHE A 779 -42.33 0.76 -41.29
CA PHE A 779 -42.89 0.34 -42.57
C PHE A 779 -44.38 -0.04 -42.50
N ALA A 780 -45.01 -0.02 -41.32
CA ALA A 780 -46.37 -0.49 -41.08
C ALA A 780 -47.50 0.37 -41.71
N GLY A 781 -47.16 1.45 -42.43
CA GLY A 781 -48.10 2.31 -43.16
C GLY A 781 -48.01 2.26 -44.69
N GLY A 782 -47.20 1.36 -45.26
CA GLY A 782 -46.81 1.36 -46.67
C GLY A 782 -47.65 0.53 -47.65
N GLU A 783 -48.74 -0.13 -47.21
CA GLU A 783 -49.76 -0.68 -48.12
C GLU A 783 -51.00 0.22 -48.11
N ARG A 784 -50.96 1.27 -48.95
CA ARG A 784 -52.10 1.79 -49.71
C ARG A 784 -51.66 2.30 -51.07
#